data_AF-A0A935UZE2-F1
#
_entry.id   AF-A0A935UZE2-F1
#
_cell.length_a   1.000
_cell.length_b   1.000
_cell.length_c   1.000
_cell.angle_alpha   90.00
_cell.angle_beta   90.00
_cell.angle_gamma   90.00
#
_symmetry.space_group_name_H-M   'P 1'
#
loop_
_entity.id
_entity.type
_entity.pdbx_description
1 polymer ?
#
loop_
_entity_poly.entity_id
_entity_poly.type
_entity_poly.pdbx_seq_one_letter_code
_entity_poly.pdbx_strand_id
1 'polypeptide(L)'
;MRNTALFALAVLMPACIETNLNPKDDVTGEPIVDTAPPDCPPQIPDCNDTAPPIDTQVIDTEVPDPPDCAVELAEPGAVSVAEECEGTAAPTVTDPWNVKIEWKGPKESAYHMGLIANLTDDDGDGDVDENDVPDVVYISTAGRLVVLDGATGGEHWAASGYQGYAIGTLADVDSDGVTDIITVSSGGQIVALDANGAKIWTSTERSTATHDLLAVADLDADGNPEVLSNQFVLNGQDGSLIWKPTVNGSIPYHGPIPGDFDQDGDQEVIIQNVVYDSNGTKLWSSPVSGSYGHWSAVLNYDSDNEAEIAMIGGGQLAIYEHDGTQILKVAAGTGQPGPPCVADFDGDDFPEIAWPSSSSFNVYELDGTKIWSHPMDDSSGLAGCSAYDFDGDTVLEILFADQTNFYIFDGATGTIRYQNADHASGTIFEYPTVADIDNDGSAEVVIASNYGGVLDGITVFGHDGDGWPKSGTTWHVHDFAVTNINPDGSVPAKPDPSWVKYNVFRARPAVDDPATADLAINFTEYCVASCEDDGIVRIALQAQNMGGNPSKDPTPWALYAIDNEVSLITTGTLPEIAAGEKTAGWEVVITAAQYGRGGLMVVIDDDGTGVGENGECVEDNNVDYLYDVPCGW
;
A
#
# COMPACT_ATOMS: atom_id res chain seq x y z
N MET A 1 6.96 57.24 43.50
CA MET A 1 7.81 56.76 44.62
C MET A 1 8.15 55.30 44.32
N ARG A 2 9.47 55.03 44.16
CA ARG A 2 10.28 53.79 44.29
C ARG A 2 9.61 52.39 44.15
N ASN A 3 10.26 51.30 43.74
CA ASN A 3 11.48 50.92 42.98
C ASN A 3 11.70 49.42 43.31
N THR A 4 11.87 48.54 42.32
CA THR A 4 12.68 47.26 42.25
C THR A 4 12.16 46.47 41.03
N ALA A 5 12.82 46.28 39.86
CA ALA A 5 14.17 45.85 39.46
C ALA A 5 14.50 44.40 39.90
N LEU A 6 15.09 43.48 39.12
CA LEU A 6 15.44 43.26 37.70
C LEU A 6 16.11 41.85 37.68
N PHE A 7 15.95 41.02 36.64
CA PHE A 7 16.99 40.21 35.95
C PHE A 7 16.35 39.07 35.13
N ALA A 8 16.44 39.20 33.80
CA ALA A 8 16.34 38.12 32.83
C ALA A 8 17.74 37.89 32.26
N LEU A 9 18.17 36.64 32.13
CA LEU A 9 19.46 36.27 31.56
C LEU A 9 19.23 35.78 30.12
N ALA A 10 19.60 36.62 29.16
CA ALA A 10 19.82 36.24 27.77
C ALA A 10 21.33 36.08 27.55
N VAL A 11 21.77 34.97 26.96
CA VAL A 11 23.14 34.81 26.47
C VAL A 11 23.09 34.65 24.96
N LEU A 12 23.35 35.75 24.27
CA LEU A 12 23.92 35.78 22.92
C LEU A 12 25.44 35.66 23.06
N MET A 13 26.09 34.81 22.27
CA MET A 13 27.52 34.95 22.00
C MET A 13 27.82 34.95 20.50
N PRO A 14 28.85 35.71 20.07
CA PRO A 14 29.07 36.08 18.68
C PRO A 14 30.14 35.20 18.01
N ALA A 15 29.96 34.98 16.70
CA ALA A 15 31.01 34.52 15.82
C ALA A 15 31.99 35.67 15.52
N CYS A 16 33.30 35.42 15.67
CA CYS A 16 34.37 36.16 14.99
C CYS A 16 35.77 35.56 15.28
N ILE A 17 36.43 34.99 14.27
CA ILE A 17 37.61 35.57 13.57
C ILE A 17 38.50 34.47 12.95
N GLU A 18 38.74 34.69 11.66
CA GLU A 18 39.66 34.05 10.72
C GLU A 18 41.13 34.03 11.18
N THR A 19 41.88 33.03 10.72
CA THR A 19 43.20 33.29 10.10
C THR A 19 43.44 32.35 8.91
N ASN A 20 43.34 32.94 7.72
CA ASN A 20 44.25 32.84 6.57
C ASN A 20 45.03 31.54 6.35
N LEU A 21 44.75 30.85 5.23
CA LEU A 21 45.78 30.40 4.29
C LEU A 21 45.23 30.37 2.86
N ASN A 22 45.84 31.14 1.95
CA ASN A 22 45.77 30.95 0.50
C ASN A 22 46.99 31.68 -0.15
N PRO A 23 47.34 31.47 -1.43
CA PRO A 23 47.96 30.29 -2.08
C PRO A 23 49.23 30.67 -2.92
N LYS A 24 49.69 29.72 -3.77
CA LYS A 24 50.60 29.83 -4.96
C LYS A 24 52.10 29.64 -4.71
N ASP A 25 52.92 29.05 -5.58
CA ASP A 25 52.79 28.34 -6.88
C ASP A 25 54.16 27.65 -7.12
N ASP A 26 54.18 26.67 -8.04
CA ASP A 26 55.25 26.38 -9.04
C ASP A 26 56.41 25.37 -8.76
N VAL A 27 56.22 24.16 -9.30
CA VAL A 27 57.03 23.44 -10.33
C VAL A 27 58.54 23.19 -10.11
N THR A 28 58.96 21.91 -10.21
CA THR A 28 59.91 21.38 -11.23
C THR A 28 60.27 19.88 -11.04
N GLY A 29 59.92 19.04 -12.03
CA GLY A 29 60.85 18.13 -12.74
C GLY A 29 61.25 16.75 -12.17
N GLU A 30 60.57 15.69 -12.63
CA GLU A 30 61.08 14.45 -13.30
C GLU A 30 62.20 13.55 -12.66
N PRO A 31 62.32 12.27 -13.10
CA PRO A 31 62.43 11.08 -12.24
C PRO A 31 63.81 10.42 -12.19
N ILE A 32 63.97 9.39 -11.34
CA ILE A 32 65.05 8.40 -11.47
C ILE A 32 64.48 6.98 -11.45
N VAL A 33 64.77 6.27 -12.54
CA VAL A 33 64.52 4.86 -12.88
C VAL A 33 65.77 4.04 -12.57
N ASP A 34 65.64 2.81 -12.05
CA ASP A 34 66.37 1.56 -12.41
C ASP A 34 66.21 0.50 -11.29
N THR A 35 66.08 -0.82 -11.48
CA THR A 35 65.78 -1.73 -12.60
C THR A 35 65.37 -3.10 -12.03
N ALA A 36 64.74 -3.91 -12.87
CA ALA A 36 64.07 -5.21 -12.65
C ALA A 36 64.99 -6.43 -12.32
N PRO A 37 64.41 -7.64 -12.05
CA PRO A 37 64.98 -8.85 -11.38
C PRO A 37 65.50 -9.88 -12.44
N PRO A 38 65.66 -11.24 -12.28
CA PRO A 38 65.12 -12.25 -11.33
C PRO A 38 66.13 -13.34 -10.86
N ASP A 39 65.67 -14.29 -10.01
CA ASP A 39 65.87 -15.74 -10.22
C ASP A 39 65.44 -16.59 -9.01
N CYS A 40 64.70 -17.66 -9.30
CA CYS A 40 64.32 -18.74 -8.39
C CYS A 40 64.84 -20.05 -9.00
N PRO A 41 65.49 -20.96 -8.24
CA PRO A 41 65.53 -22.37 -8.65
C PRO A 41 65.43 -23.37 -7.44
N PRO A 42 65.44 -24.73 -7.60
CA PRO A 42 64.23 -25.59 -7.42
C PRO A 42 64.40 -26.85 -6.51
N GLN A 43 63.27 -27.51 -6.14
CA GLN A 43 63.02 -28.98 -5.96
C GLN A 43 63.79 -29.87 -4.91
N ILE A 44 63.06 -30.34 -3.86
CA ILE A 44 62.90 -31.69 -3.13
C ILE A 44 64.13 -32.63 -2.83
N PRO A 45 64.12 -33.71 -1.96
CA PRO A 45 63.32 -34.17 -0.77
C PRO A 45 64.13 -34.66 0.48
N ASP A 46 63.40 -34.87 1.60
CA ASP A 46 63.56 -35.85 2.73
C ASP A 46 64.92 -36.03 3.43
N CYS A 47 64.97 -35.71 4.75
CA CYS A 47 65.63 -36.53 5.77
C CYS A 47 65.14 -36.14 7.18
N ASN A 48 64.32 -37.02 7.72
CA ASN A 48 64.04 -37.21 9.14
C ASN A 48 65.34 -37.35 9.95
N ASP A 49 65.56 -36.52 10.98
CA ASP A 49 66.38 -36.95 12.11
C ASP A 49 65.92 -36.32 13.44
N THR A 50 65.64 -37.23 14.35
CA THR A 50 65.09 -37.06 15.69
C THR A 50 66.13 -36.57 16.69
N ALA A 51 65.79 -35.59 17.52
CA ALA A 51 66.41 -35.40 18.83
C ALA A 51 65.36 -34.93 19.87
N PRO A 52 65.45 -35.39 21.14
CA PRO A 52 64.35 -35.37 22.11
C PRO A 52 64.21 -34.03 22.86
N PRO A 53 63.05 -33.78 23.51
CA PRO A 53 62.68 -32.46 24.00
C PRO A 53 63.45 -32.06 25.26
N ILE A 54 63.82 -30.78 25.33
CA ILE A 54 64.24 -30.14 26.57
C ILE A 54 62.99 -29.65 27.28
N ASP A 55 62.78 -30.22 28.46
CA ASP A 55 61.78 -29.85 29.46
C ASP A 55 61.96 -28.39 29.89
N THR A 56 61.12 -27.51 29.34
CA THR A 56 60.81 -26.21 29.95
C THR A 56 59.46 -26.35 30.61
N GLN A 57 59.48 -26.46 31.94
CA GLN A 57 58.31 -26.34 32.79
C GLN A 57 57.52 -25.09 32.40
N VAL A 58 56.35 -25.32 31.81
CA VAL A 58 55.31 -24.31 31.64
C VAL A 58 54.86 -23.95 33.06
N ILE A 59 55.07 -22.70 33.44
CA ILE A 59 54.35 -22.11 34.55
C ILE A 59 52.91 -22.01 34.06
N ASP A 60 52.10 -22.92 34.57
CA ASP A 60 50.66 -22.89 34.48
C ASP A 60 50.16 -21.60 35.18
N THR A 61 49.87 -20.59 34.36
CA THR A 61 48.98 -19.49 34.73
C THR A 61 47.64 -19.74 34.04
N GLU A 62 46.96 -20.81 34.43
CA GLU A 62 45.49 -20.82 34.45
C GLU A 62 45.03 -19.61 35.28
N VAL A 63 44.86 -18.48 34.60
CA VAL A 63 43.72 -17.62 34.88
C VAL A 63 42.52 -18.54 34.69
N PRO A 64 41.68 -18.80 35.71
CA PRO A 64 40.48 -19.56 35.46
C PRO A 64 39.70 -18.80 34.40
N ASP A 65 39.47 -19.44 33.24
CA ASP A 65 38.48 -18.96 32.28
C ASP A 65 37.22 -18.59 33.07
N PRO A 66 36.57 -17.44 32.78
CA PRO A 66 35.27 -17.15 33.37
C PRO A 66 34.36 -18.37 33.10
N PRO A 67 33.46 -18.73 34.04
CA PRO A 67 32.67 -19.96 33.93
C PRO A 67 31.99 -19.98 32.56
N ASP A 68 32.03 -21.15 31.88
CA ASP A 68 31.40 -21.47 30.58
C ASP A 68 30.14 -20.63 30.32
N CYS A 69 30.34 -19.43 29.79
CA CYS A 69 29.27 -18.56 29.39
C CYS A 69 29.36 -18.46 27.88
N ALA A 70 28.99 -19.56 27.26
CA ALA A 70 28.74 -19.68 25.84
C ALA A 70 27.30 -20.15 25.71
N VAL A 71 26.60 -19.63 24.71
CA VAL A 71 25.25 -20.08 24.34
C VAL A 71 25.38 -21.05 23.18
N GLU A 72 24.54 -22.09 23.16
CA GLU A 72 24.38 -22.99 22.03
C GLU A 72 23.45 -22.33 21.01
N LEU A 73 23.91 -22.21 19.76
CA LEU A 73 23.13 -21.62 18.68
C LEU A 73 22.24 -22.71 18.06
N ALA A 74 20.97 -22.37 17.87
CA ALA A 74 20.02 -23.27 17.22
C ALA A 74 20.43 -23.53 15.75
N GLU A 75 20.25 -24.77 15.31
CA GLU A 75 20.50 -25.16 13.91
C GLU A 75 19.34 -24.67 13.01
N PRO A 76 19.62 -24.31 11.74
CA PRO A 76 18.58 -23.99 10.77
C PRO A 76 17.73 -25.23 10.42
N GLY A 77 16.53 -25.00 9.91
CA GLY A 77 15.63 -26.10 9.55
C GLY A 77 14.33 -25.64 8.92
N ALA A 78 13.42 -26.58 8.65
CA ALA A 78 12.10 -26.25 8.12
C ALA A 78 11.11 -25.97 9.25
N VAL A 79 10.16 -25.06 8.99
CA VAL A 79 8.95 -24.83 9.77
C VAL A 79 7.72 -25.02 8.89
N SER A 80 6.57 -25.36 9.47
CA SER A 80 5.32 -25.46 8.71
C SER A 80 4.88 -24.09 8.26
N VAL A 81 4.47 -23.97 7.00
CA VAL A 81 3.76 -22.80 6.51
C VAL A 81 2.35 -22.80 7.09
N ALA A 82 1.87 -21.66 7.59
CA ALA A 82 0.50 -21.49 8.04
C ALA A 82 -0.44 -21.42 6.83
N GLU A 83 -1.58 -22.12 6.90
CA GLU A 83 -2.53 -22.24 5.77
C GLU A 83 -3.04 -20.87 5.31
N GLU A 84 -3.21 -19.94 6.25
CA GLU A 84 -3.61 -18.54 6.01
C GLU A 84 -2.53 -17.68 5.33
N CYS A 85 -1.30 -18.19 5.16
CA CYS A 85 -0.18 -17.48 4.56
C CYS A 85 0.32 -18.12 3.25
N GLU A 86 -0.26 -19.26 2.83
CA GLU A 86 0.15 -19.98 1.62
C GLU A 86 -0.20 -19.24 0.32
N GLY A 87 -1.21 -18.35 0.37
CA GLY A 87 -1.76 -17.63 -0.77
C GLY A 87 -2.30 -18.54 -1.88
N THR A 88 -2.85 -17.96 -2.94
CA THR A 88 -3.33 -18.72 -4.11
C THR A 88 -2.36 -18.66 -5.28
N ALA A 89 -2.01 -19.82 -5.85
CA ALA A 89 -1.10 -19.88 -7.00
C ALA A 89 -1.80 -19.36 -8.28
N ALA A 90 -1.14 -18.44 -9.00
CA ALA A 90 -1.66 -17.91 -10.25
C ALA A 90 -1.93 -19.04 -11.27
N PRO A 91 -3.13 -19.08 -11.88
CA PRO A 91 -3.45 -20.11 -12.87
C PRO A 91 -2.65 -19.90 -14.16
N THR A 92 -2.37 -20.98 -14.89
CA THR A 92 -1.76 -20.86 -16.22
C THR A 92 -2.79 -20.36 -17.22
N VAL A 93 -2.74 -19.07 -17.56
CA VAL A 93 -3.63 -18.46 -18.55
C VAL A 93 -3.29 -18.95 -19.96
N THR A 94 -4.32 -19.27 -20.75
CA THR A 94 -4.16 -19.64 -22.16
C THR A 94 -5.09 -18.79 -23.02
N ASP A 95 -4.52 -18.05 -23.96
CA ASP A 95 -5.27 -17.12 -24.84
C ASP A 95 -6.08 -16.08 -24.05
N PRO A 96 -5.42 -15.21 -23.26
CA PRO A 96 -6.07 -14.20 -22.41
C PRO A 96 -6.99 -13.25 -23.19
N TRP A 97 -6.83 -13.14 -24.51
CA TRP A 97 -7.56 -12.19 -25.34
C TRP A 97 -8.85 -12.77 -25.95
N ASN A 98 -9.27 -13.97 -25.54
CA ASN A 98 -10.55 -14.57 -25.94
C ASN A 98 -11.74 -13.96 -25.18
N VAL A 99 -11.89 -12.63 -25.29
CA VAL A 99 -12.86 -11.84 -24.53
C VAL A 99 -14.28 -12.01 -25.10
N LYS A 100 -15.25 -12.32 -24.25
CA LYS A 100 -16.69 -12.36 -24.56
C LYS A 100 -17.44 -11.28 -23.78
N ILE A 101 -18.58 -10.85 -24.32
CA ILE A 101 -19.59 -10.15 -23.52
C ILE A 101 -20.41 -11.24 -22.86
N GLU A 102 -20.47 -11.23 -21.53
CA GLU A 102 -21.25 -12.18 -20.76
C GLU A 102 -22.72 -11.77 -20.75
N TRP A 103 -22.96 -10.53 -20.29
CA TRP A 103 -24.28 -9.95 -20.28
C TRP A 103 -24.23 -8.42 -20.42
N LYS A 104 -25.41 -7.87 -20.68
CA LYS A 104 -25.66 -6.43 -20.78
C LYS A 104 -26.80 -6.08 -19.84
N GLY A 105 -26.61 -5.07 -19.02
CA GLY A 105 -27.62 -4.59 -18.10
C GLY A 105 -28.79 -3.89 -18.82
N PRO A 106 -29.69 -3.25 -18.07
CA PRO A 106 -30.77 -2.45 -18.63
C PRO A 106 -30.26 -1.40 -19.63
N LYS A 107 -31.05 -1.15 -20.70
CA LYS A 107 -30.74 -0.13 -21.72
C LYS A 107 -30.92 1.30 -21.20
N GLU A 108 -30.12 1.70 -20.22
CA GLU A 108 -30.14 3.00 -19.58
C GLU A 108 -28.74 3.60 -19.53
N SER A 109 -28.52 4.78 -20.13
CA SER A 109 -27.21 5.44 -20.10
C SER A 109 -26.69 5.65 -18.67
N ALA A 110 -25.41 5.35 -18.44
CA ALA A 110 -24.71 5.57 -17.17
C ALA A 110 -23.36 6.31 -17.38
N TYR A 111 -23.04 7.21 -16.45
CA TYR A 111 -21.68 7.73 -16.21
C TYR A 111 -21.09 7.19 -14.89
N HIS A 112 -21.89 6.40 -14.17
CA HIS A 112 -21.52 5.78 -12.92
C HIS A 112 -20.88 4.43 -13.24
N MET A 113 -19.66 4.18 -12.73
CA MET A 113 -18.93 2.91 -12.87
C MET A 113 -19.66 1.79 -12.12
N GLY A 114 -19.60 0.55 -12.60
CA GLY A 114 -20.18 -0.57 -11.83
C GLY A 114 -19.42 -0.76 -10.51
N LEU A 115 -20.08 -0.49 -9.39
CA LEU A 115 -19.56 -0.85 -8.06
C LEU A 115 -20.00 -2.27 -7.76
N ILE A 116 -19.16 -3.04 -7.06
CA ILE A 116 -19.33 -4.49 -6.93
C ILE A 116 -19.17 -4.89 -5.45
N ALA A 117 -20.15 -5.59 -4.90
CA ALA A 117 -20.14 -6.16 -3.54
C ALA A 117 -21.24 -7.21 -3.38
N ASN A 118 -21.17 -8.07 -2.36
CA ASN A 118 -22.27 -8.99 -2.04
C ASN A 118 -23.42 -8.24 -1.37
N LEU A 119 -24.63 -8.26 -1.95
CA LEU A 119 -25.84 -7.64 -1.40
C LEU A 119 -27.01 -8.64 -1.27
N THR A 120 -26.85 -9.87 -1.75
CA THR A 120 -27.86 -10.93 -1.66
C THR A 120 -27.32 -12.24 -1.11
N ASP A 121 -28.18 -12.94 -0.36
CA ASP A 121 -27.99 -14.32 0.13
C ASP A 121 -28.40 -15.28 -0.98
N ASP A 122 -27.43 -15.64 -1.83
CA ASP A 122 -27.59 -16.47 -3.02
C ASP A 122 -27.50 -17.96 -2.71
N ASP A 123 -26.76 -18.32 -1.66
CA ASP A 123 -26.58 -19.71 -1.24
C ASP A 123 -27.68 -20.20 -0.27
N GLY A 124 -28.42 -19.26 0.34
CA GLY A 124 -29.59 -19.48 1.19
C GLY A 124 -29.26 -19.86 2.64
N ASP A 125 -28.06 -19.55 3.12
CA ASP A 125 -27.63 -19.84 4.49
C ASP A 125 -28.10 -18.80 5.52
N GLY A 126 -28.53 -17.62 5.04
CA GLY A 126 -29.13 -16.55 5.82
C GLY A 126 -28.19 -15.41 6.19
N ASP A 127 -26.93 -15.46 5.77
CA ASP A 127 -25.95 -14.38 5.85
C ASP A 127 -25.66 -13.84 4.43
N VAL A 128 -25.05 -12.66 4.31
CA VAL A 128 -24.58 -12.11 3.01
C VAL A 128 -23.08 -11.99 3.13
N ASP A 129 -22.34 -12.87 2.47
CA ASP A 129 -20.89 -12.98 2.64
C ASP A 129 -20.14 -13.32 1.33
N GLU A 130 -18.84 -13.60 1.44
CA GLU A 130 -17.95 -13.87 0.30
C GLU A 130 -18.29 -15.16 -0.47
N ASN A 131 -19.18 -16.02 0.05
CA ASN A 131 -19.66 -17.21 -0.63
C ASN A 131 -20.83 -16.93 -1.57
N ASP A 132 -21.45 -15.76 -1.48
CA ASP A 132 -22.52 -15.33 -2.37
C ASP A 132 -22.01 -14.87 -3.74
N VAL A 133 -22.94 -14.56 -4.63
CA VAL A 133 -22.62 -14.00 -5.95
C VAL A 133 -22.60 -12.47 -5.82
N PRO A 134 -21.49 -11.79 -6.17
CA PRO A 134 -21.45 -10.34 -6.09
C PRO A 134 -22.49 -9.64 -6.95
N ASP A 135 -22.97 -8.50 -6.48
CA ASP A 135 -23.92 -7.64 -7.18
C ASP A 135 -23.21 -6.46 -7.84
N VAL A 136 -23.72 -6.04 -8.99
CA VAL A 136 -23.30 -4.82 -9.69
C VAL A 136 -24.30 -3.68 -9.42
N VAL A 137 -23.82 -2.62 -8.77
CA VAL A 137 -24.58 -1.42 -8.44
C VAL A 137 -24.20 -0.26 -9.34
N TYR A 138 -25.20 0.38 -9.95
CA TYR A 138 -24.97 1.62 -10.69
C TYR A 138 -26.14 2.61 -10.63
N ILE A 139 -25.86 3.87 -10.98
CA ILE A 139 -26.88 4.91 -11.13
C ILE A 139 -26.97 5.36 -12.58
N SER A 140 -28.13 5.19 -13.21
CA SER A 140 -28.35 5.70 -14.55
C SER A 140 -28.45 7.22 -14.57
N THR A 141 -28.16 7.83 -15.71
CA THR A 141 -28.28 9.29 -15.94
C THR A 141 -29.67 9.85 -15.67
N ALA A 142 -30.70 9.00 -15.62
CA ALA A 142 -32.06 9.37 -15.23
C ALA A 142 -32.26 9.43 -13.70
N GLY A 143 -31.24 9.12 -12.90
CA GLY A 143 -31.30 9.06 -11.44
C GLY A 143 -31.96 7.79 -10.91
N ARG A 144 -31.85 6.68 -11.66
CA ARG A 144 -32.30 5.35 -11.23
C ARG A 144 -31.09 4.59 -10.67
N LEU A 145 -31.10 4.32 -9.38
CA LEU A 145 -30.19 3.39 -8.72
C LEU A 145 -30.68 1.96 -9.02
N VAL A 146 -29.79 1.10 -9.47
CA VAL A 146 -30.08 -0.28 -9.89
C VAL A 146 -29.07 -1.21 -9.25
N VAL A 147 -29.57 -2.33 -8.71
CA VAL A 147 -28.77 -3.46 -8.21
C VAL A 147 -29.02 -4.65 -9.13
N LEU A 148 -27.94 -5.21 -9.69
CA LEU A 148 -27.96 -6.28 -10.67
C LEU A 148 -27.20 -7.50 -10.14
N ASP A 149 -27.76 -8.68 -10.35
CA ASP A 149 -27.13 -9.98 -10.16
C ASP A 149 -25.86 -10.07 -11.01
N GLY A 150 -24.70 -10.32 -10.39
CA GLY A 150 -23.42 -10.35 -11.09
C GLY A 150 -23.30 -11.46 -12.13
N ALA A 151 -23.90 -12.62 -11.88
CA ALA A 151 -23.86 -13.76 -12.80
C ALA A 151 -24.75 -13.59 -14.05
N THR A 152 -25.87 -12.87 -13.93
CA THR A 152 -26.92 -12.87 -14.96
C THR A 152 -27.26 -11.48 -15.51
N GLY A 153 -26.87 -10.41 -14.81
CA GLY A 153 -27.30 -9.05 -15.08
C GLY A 153 -28.80 -8.80 -14.79
N GLY A 154 -29.43 -9.72 -14.05
CA GLY A 154 -30.82 -9.61 -13.63
C GLY A 154 -31.02 -8.53 -12.57
N GLU A 155 -32.06 -7.70 -12.70
CA GLU A 155 -32.34 -6.68 -11.68
C GLU A 155 -32.94 -7.32 -10.42
N HIS A 156 -32.23 -7.23 -9.28
CA HIS A 156 -32.79 -7.52 -7.96
C HIS A 156 -33.82 -6.46 -7.60
N TRP A 157 -33.41 -5.19 -7.66
CA TRP A 157 -34.29 -4.05 -7.47
C TRP A 157 -33.72 -2.75 -8.08
N ALA A 158 -34.60 -1.74 -8.18
CA ALA A 158 -34.20 -0.39 -8.55
C ALA A 158 -35.08 0.66 -7.90
N ALA A 159 -34.49 1.83 -7.64
CA ALA A 159 -35.17 2.98 -7.07
C ALA A 159 -34.80 4.26 -7.84
N SER A 160 -35.72 5.23 -7.89
CA SER A 160 -35.50 6.52 -8.55
C SER A 160 -35.36 7.66 -7.55
N GLY A 161 -34.77 8.76 -7.99
CA GLY A 161 -34.66 9.98 -7.19
C GLY A 161 -33.23 10.27 -6.71
N TYR A 162 -32.24 9.66 -7.37
CA TYR A 162 -30.81 9.83 -7.10
C TYR A 162 -30.13 10.71 -8.16
N GLN A 163 -28.89 11.09 -7.91
CA GLN A 163 -28.09 11.91 -8.80
C GLN A 163 -27.29 11.03 -9.76
N GLY A 164 -27.72 10.94 -11.01
CA GLY A 164 -27.10 10.06 -12.04
C GLY A 164 -25.70 10.48 -12.55
N TYR A 165 -25.07 11.44 -11.89
CA TYR A 165 -23.72 11.94 -12.20
C TYR A 165 -22.79 11.87 -10.99
N ALA A 166 -23.30 11.47 -9.81
CA ALA A 166 -22.46 11.18 -8.67
C ALA A 166 -22.05 9.70 -8.73
N ILE A 167 -20.91 9.34 -8.13
CA ILE A 167 -20.55 7.95 -7.85
C ILE A 167 -20.70 7.73 -6.35
N GLY A 168 -21.46 6.69 -6.02
CA GLY A 168 -21.67 6.24 -4.66
C GLY A 168 -20.50 5.38 -4.17
N THR A 169 -20.71 4.68 -3.07
CA THR A 169 -19.76 3.71 -2.51
C THR A 169 -20.55 2.61 -1.80
N LEU A 170 -19.94 1.44 -1.64
CA LEU A 170 -20.51 0.26 -0.99
C LEU A 170 -19.67 -0.07 0.24
N ALA A 171 -20.25 -0.08 1.43
CA ALA A 171 -19.57 -0.41 2.67
C ALA A 171 -20.60 -0.64 3.78
N ASP A 172 -20.30 -1.49 4.76
CA ASP A 172 -21.07 -1.57 6.01
C ASP A 172 -20.77 -0.32 6.85
N VAL A 173 -21.72 0.63 6.90
CA VAL A 173 -21.54 1.90 7.62
C VAL A 173 -22.29 1.96 8.96
N ASP A 174 -23.19 1.00 9.21
CA ASP A 174 -23.93 0.91 10.47
C ASP A 174 -23.53 -0.30 11.35
N SER A 175 -22.54 -1.06 10.90
CA SER A 175 -21.90 -2.19 11.58
C SER A 175 -22.86 -3.35 11.85
N ASP A 176 -23.80 -3.59 10.93
CA ASP A 176 -24.74 -4.71 11.02
C ASP A 176 -24.22 -6.01 10.36
N GLY A 177 -23.05 -5.95 9.72
CA GLY A 177 -22.39 -7.07 9.05
C GLY A 177 -22.85 -7.28 7.60
N VAL A 178 -23.61 -6.35 7.03
CA VAL A 178 -24.04 -6.39 5.64
C VAL A 178 -23.61 -5.11 4.92
N THR A 179 -23.18 -5.24 3.68
CA THR A 179 -22.78 -4.07 2.87
C THR A 179 -23.96 -3.13 2.62
N ASP A 180 -23.77 -1.83 2.89
CA ASP A 180 -24.72 -0.78 2.56
C ASP A 180 -24.42 -0.10 1.23
N ILE A 181 -25.45 0.57 0.68
CA ILE A 181 -25.33 1.42 -0.50
C ILE A 181 -25.38 2.89 -0.08
N ILE A 182 -24.27 3.59 -0.27
CA ILE A 182 -24.14 5.02 0.01
C ILE A 182 -24.17 5.81 -1.29
N THR A 183 -25.12 6.74 -1.41
CA THR A 183 -25.40 7.45 -2.67
C THR A 183 -25.87 8.89 -2.45
N VAL A 184 -26.01 9.64 -3.53
CA VAL A 184 -26.48 11.03 -3.52
C VAL A 184 -27.89 11.12 -4.07
N SER A 185 -28.82 11.62 -3.26
CA SER A 185 -30.17 11.94 -3.71
C SER A 185 -30.18 13.05 -4.77
N SER A 186 -31.22 13.12 -5.59
CA SER A 186 -31.46 14.21 -6.54
C SER A 186 -31.55 15.61 -5.91
N GLY A 187 -31.69 15.68 -4.57
CA GLY A 187 -31.63 16.92 -3.79
C GLY A 187 -30.24 17.27 -3.26
N GLY A 188 -29.21 16.48 -3.60
CA GLY A 188 -27.82 16.64 -3.15
C GLY A 188 -27.52 16.09 -1.75
N GLN A 189 -28.49 15.50 -1.05
CA GLN A 189 -28.23 14.88 0.26
C GLN A 189 -27.60 13.51 0.06
N ILE A 190 -26.63 13.15 0.89
CA ILE A 190 -26.10 11.78 0.97
C ILE A 190 -27.11 10.90 1.70
N VAL A 191 -27.27 9.68 1.22
CA VAL A 191 -28.23 8.69 1.72
C VAL A 191 -27.50 7.35 1.83
N ALA A 192 -27.58 6.71 2.98
CA ALA A 192 -27.27 5.29 3.15
C ALA A 192 -28.55 4.47 3.08
N LEU A 193 -28.47 3.34 2.37
CA LEU A 193 -29.52 2.36 2.18
C LEU A 193 -28.95 0.99 2.54
N ASP A 194 -29.76 0.14 3.16
CA ASP A 194 -29.41 -1.28 3.29
C ASP A 194 -29.35 -1.95 1.91
N ALA A 195 -28.84 -3.18 1.87
CA ALA A 195 -28.75 -4.01 0.67
C ALA A 195 -30.09 -4.20 -0.10
N ASN A 196 -31.23 -4.04 0.60
CA ASN A 196 -32.58 -4.13 0.04
C ASN A 196 -33.15 -2.78 -0.43
N GLY A 197 -32.37 -1.70 -0.34
CA GLY A 197 -32.76 -0.35 -0.71
C GLY A 197 -33.63 0.37 0.33
N ALA A 198 -33.78 -0.18 1.53
CA ALA A 198 -34.43 0.52 2.63
C ALA A 198 -33.46 1.55 3.22
N LYS A 199 -33.97 2.75 3.46
CA LYS A 199 -33.12 3.84 3.95
C LYS A 199 -32.73 3.64 5.42
N ILE A 200 -31.43 3.72 5.68
CA ILE A 200 -30.83 3.81 7.01
C ILE A 200 -30.90 5.27 7.48
N TRP A 201 -30.21 6.19 6.78
CA TRP A 201 -30.22 7.61 7.10
C TRP A 201 -30.18 8.53 5.86
N THR A 202 -30.34 9.83 6.09
CA THR A 202 -30.14 10.88 5.08
C THR A 202 -29.49 12.07 5.75
N SER A 203 -28.38 12.54 5.19
CA SER A 203 -27.63 13.65 5.76
C SER A 203 -28.42 14.95 5.73
N THR A 204 -28.14 15.84 6.69
CA THR A 204 -28.69 17.21 6.67
C THR A 204 -27.97 18.09 5.67
N GLU A 205 -26.69 17.79 5.44
CA GLU A 205 -25.85 18.49 4.47
C GLU A 205 -26.28 18.16 3.04
N ARG A 206 -26.00 19.09 2.14
CA ARG A 206 -26.31 18.94 0.72
C ARG A 206 -25.07 19.26 -0.08
N SER A 207 -24.62 18.27 -0.84
CA SER A 207 -23.67 18.48 -1.89
C SER A 207 -24.29 19.40 -2.94
N THR A 208 -23.47 20.32 -3.39
CA THR A 208 -23.72 21.23 -4.51
C THR A 208 -22.92 20.81 -5.73
N ALA A 209 -22.08 19.79 -5.61
CA ALA A 209 -21.33 19.20 -6.72
C ALA A 209 -22.29 18.42 -7.62
N THR A 210 -22.23 18.66 -8.92
CA THR A 210 -22.97 17.86 -9.90
C THR A 210 -22.37 16.47 -10.08
N HIS A 211 -21.11 16.29 -9.67
CA HIS A 211 -20.29 15.12 -9.86
C HIS A 211 -19.59 14.78 -8.54
N ASP A 212 -20.37 14.42 -7.53
CA ASP A 212 -19.79 14.05 -6.25
C ASP A 212 -19.26 12.61 -6.31
N LEU A 213 -18.08 12.40 -5.74
CA LEU A 213 -17.50 11.07 -5.54
C LEU A 213 -17.49 10.83 -4.04
N LEU A 214 -17.98 9.67 -3.63
CA LEU A 214 -18.03 9.27 -2.23
C LEU A 214 -16.96 8.23 -1.95
N ALA A 215 -16.37 8.31 -0.76
CA ALA A 215 -15.48 7.29 -0.20
C ALA A 215 -15.91 6.97 1.24
N VAL A 216 -15.39 5.87 1.80
CA VAL A 216 -15.62 5.45 3.19
C VAL A 216 -14.29 5.05 3.79
N ALA A 217 -14.04 5.47 5.03
CA ALA A 217 -12.90 5.06 5.85
C ALA A 217 -13.20 5.34 7.32
N ASP A 218 -12.67 4.55 8.22
CA ASP A 218 -12.62 4.89 9.66
C ASP A 218 -11.42 5.79 9.89
N LEU A 219 -11.66 7.11 9.98
CA LEU A 219 -10.59 8.10 9.94
C LEU A 219 -9.85 8.23 11.26
N ASP A 220 -10.51 7.95 12.39
CA ASP A 220 -9.92 8.08 13.73
C ASP A 220 -9.79 6.74 14.48
N ALA A 221 -9.85 5.63 13.72
CA ALA A 221 -9.69 4.26 14.15
C ALA A 221 -10.57 3.88 15.36
N ASP A 222 -11.79 4.43 15.41
CA ASP A 222 -12.70 4.27 16.55
C ASP A 222 -13.68 3.09 16.38
N GLY A 223 -13.63 2.42 15.22
CA GLY A 223 -14.48 1.31 14.80
C GLY A 223 -15.78 1.75 14.13
N ASN A 224 -16.01 3.05 13.91
CA ASN A 224 -17.19 3.58 13.24
C ASN A 224 -16.76 4.37 12.01
N PRO A 225 -17.05 3.91 10.79
CA PRO A 225 -16.54 4.56 9.59
C PRO A 225 -17.18 5.92 9.31
N GLU A 226 -16.42 6.78 8.65
CA GLU A 226 -16.87 8.03 8.06
C GLU A 226 -17.26 7.88 6.60
N VAL A 227 -18.25 8.67 6.16
CA VAL A 227 -18.59 8.86 4.76
C VAL A 227 -18.03 10.19 4.27
N LEU A 228 -17.15 10.12 3.28
CA LEU A 228 -16.44 11.24 2.70
C LEU A 228 -17.12 11.70 1.41
N SER A 229 -17.16 13.02 1.20
CA SER A 229 -17.54 13.64 -0.07
C SER A 229 -16.56 14.76 -0.41
N ASN A 230 -16.71 15.35 -1.59
CA ASN A 230 -15.89 16.49 -1.98
C ASN A 230 -16.10 17.75 -1.11
N GLN A 231 -17.18 17.83 -0.31
CA GLN A 231 -17.58 19.06 0.39
C GLN A 231 -17.73 18.93 1.91
N PHE A 232 -17.75 17.71 2.44
CA PHE A 232 -17.93 17.42 3.86
C PHE A 232 -17.63 15.96 4.17
N VAL A 233 -17.27 15.70 5.42
CA VAL A 233 -17.14 14.36 6.01
C VAL A 233 -18.27 14.17 7.02
N LEU A 234 -18.91 13.01 6.96
CA LEU A 234 -20.07 12.64 7.76
C LEU A 234 -19.76 11.41 8.60
N ASN A 235 -20.42 11.30 9.75
CA ASN A 235 -20.45 10.04 10.49
C ASN A 235 -21.26 8.99 9.71
N GLY A 236 -20.70 7.79 9.54
CA GLY A 236 -21.30 6.72 8.73
C GLY A 236 -22.56 6.10 9.34
N GLN A 237 -22.73 6.16 10.66
CA GLN A 237 -23.89 5.56 11.32
C GLN A 237 -25.17 6.41 11.24
N ASP A 238 -25.04 7.75 11.20
CA ASP A 238 -26.20 8.65 11.25
C ASP A 238 -26.22 9.77 10.21
N GLY A 239 -25.16 9.92 9.42
CA GLY A 239 -25.02 10.94 8.39
C GLY A 239 -24.89 12.36 8.94
N SER A 240 -24.55 12.53 10.22
CA SER A 240 -24.29 13.83 10.83
C SER A 240 -22.95 14.40 10.37
N LEU A 241 -22.87 15.74 10.26
CA LEU A 241 -21.66 16.43 9.82
C LEU A 241 -20.57 16.35 10.90
N ILE A 242 -19.38 15.89 10.51
CA ILE A 242 -18.17 15.97 11.34
C ILE A 242 -17.41 17.25 11.01
N TRP A 243 -16.90 17.38 9.79
CA TRP A 243 -16.14 18.55 9.36
C TRP A 243 -16.30 18.88 7.86
N LYS A 244 -15.81 20.06 7.46
CA LYS A 244 -15.83 20.54 6.06
C LYS A 244 -14.43 20.93 5.61
N PRO A 245 -13.96 20.47 4.44
CA PRO A 245 -12.67 20.87 3.91
C PRO A 245 -12.63 22.37 3.64
N THR A 246 -11.53 23.00 4.03
CA THR A 246 -11.26 24.41 3.70
C THR A 246 -10.44 24.47 2.41
N VAL A 247 -11.12 24.56 1.27
CA VAL A 247 -10.49 24.67 -0.06
C VAL A 247 -10.45 26.12 -0.56
N ASN A 248 -9.30 26.53 -1.13
CA ASN A 248 -9.13 27.86 -1.70
C ASN A 248 -9.47 27.87 -3.19
N GLY A 249 -10.70 28.23 -3.53
CA GLY A 249 -11.20 28.15 -4.90
C GLY A 249 -11.95 26.85 -5.16
N SER A 250 -12.39 26.65 -6.41
CA SER A 250 -13.09 25.43 -6.82
C SER A 250 -12.30 24.83 -7.97
N ILE A 251 -11.57 23.75 -7.69
CA ILE A 251 -11.07 22.84 -8.71
C ILE A 251 -12.20 21.84 -8.99
N PRO A 252 -12.82 21.82 -10.18
CA PRO A 252 -13.87 20.85 -10.48
C PRO A 252 -13.26 19.48 -10.83
N TYR A 253 -14.04 18.41 -10.62
CA TYR A 253 -13.70 17.02 -10.95
C TYR A 253 -12.50 16.47 -10.18
N HIS A 254 -12.80 15.92 -9.00
CA HIS A 254 -11.89 15.29 -8.04
C HIS A 254 -12.73 14.36 -7.16
N GLY A 255 -12.08 13.50 -6.39
CA GLY A 255 -12.69 12.70 -5.33
C GLY A 255 -11.88 12.82 -4.03
N PRO A 256 -12.50 12.53 -2.87
CA PRO A 256 -11.76 12.27 -1.65
C PRO A 256 -10.91 11.00 -1.80
N ILE A 257 -9.76 10.93 -1.15
CA ILE A 257 -8.96 9.70 -0.99
C ILE A 257 -8.53 9.63 0.48
N PRO A 258 -9.01 8.65 1.27
CA PRO A 258 -8.53 8.41 2.62
C PRO A 258 -7.32 7.46 2.63
N GLY A 259 -6.50 7.57 3.67
CA GLY A 259 -5.43 6.62 3.99
C GLY A 259 -4.53 7.17 5.10
N ASP A 260 -3.98 6.28 5.91
CA ASP A 260 -2.96 6.61 6.92
C ASP A 260 -1.61 6.83 6.22
N PHE A 261 -1.40 8.03 5.67
CA PHE A 261 -0.28 8.27 4.77
C PHE A 261 1.05 8.40 5.52
N ASP A 262 0.99 8.74 6.81
CA ASP A 262 2.16 8.94 7.67
C ASP A 262 2.36 7.85 8.73
N GLN A 263 1.50 6.82 8.72
CA GLN A 263 1.53 5.65 9.59
C GLN A 263 1.40 5.97 11.09
N ASP A 264 0.68 7.04 11.45
CA ASP A 264 0.43 7.39 12.84
C ASP A 264 -0.77 6.64 13.46
N GLY A 265 -1.53 5.93 12.62
CA GLY A 265 -2.66 5.08 12.98
C GLY A 265 -4.03 5.73 12.86
N ASP A 266 -4.10 7.03 12.56
CA ASP A 266 -5.31 7.72 12.08
C ASP A 266 -5.21 7.88 10.54
N GLN A 267 -6.32 8.00 9.82
CA GLN A 267 -6.28 8.18 8.36
C GLN A 267 -6.44 9.65 7.96
N GLU A 268 -5.49 10.15 7.15
CA GLU A 268 -5.61 11.41 6.44
C GLU A 268 -6.62 11.35 5.30
N VAL A 269 -6.95 12.53 4.77
CA VAL A 269 -7.82 12.68 3.60
C VAL A 269 -7.24 13.66 2.60
N ILE A 270 -7.09 13.22 1.35
CA ILE A 270 -6.84 14.09 0.20
C ILE A 270 -8.18 14.58 -0.35
N ILE A 271 -8.36 15.91 -0.44
CA ILE A 271 -9.48 16.51 -1.18
C ILE A 271 -8.92 17.63 -2.06
N GLN A 272 -9.11 17.51 -3.38
CA GLN A 272 -8.46 18.37 -4.38
C GLN A 272 -6.93 18.29 -4.25
N ASN A 273 -6.28 19.43 -4.09
CA ASN A 273 -4.84 19.58 -3.96
C ASN A 273 -4.41 19.77 -2.49
N VAL A 274 -5.22 19.33 -1.54
CA VAL A 274 -5.05 19.57 -0.10
C VAL A 274 -5.12 18.24 0.65
N VAL A 275 -4.18 18.04 1.56
CA VAL A 275 -4.18 16.91 2.51
C VAL A 275 -4.62 17.42 3.87
N TYR A 276 -5.55 16.70 4.48
CA TYR A 276 -6.13 16.96 5.78
C TYR A 276 -5.84 15.77 6.71
N ASP A 277 -5.59 16.08 7.97
CA ASP A 277 -5.64 15.16 9.11
C ASP A 277 -7.08 14.63 9.28
N SER A 278 -7.27 13.47 9.92
CA SER A 278 -8.55 12.83 10.24
C SER A 278 -9.60 13.78 10.82
N ASN A 279 -9.16 14.76 11.63
CA ASN A 279 -10.04 15.76 12.24
C ASN A 279 -10.40 16.96 11.34
N GLY A 280 -9.94 16.97 10.09
CA GLY A 280 -10.15 18.03 9.11
C GLY A 280 -9.17 19.21 9.21
N THR A 281 -8.13 19.10 10.04
CA THR A 281 -7.04 20.07 10.07
C THR A 281 -6.24 19.95 8.78
N LYS A 282 -6.08 21.07 8.06
CA LYS A 282 -5.21 21.09 6.88
C LYS A 282 -3.76 20.87 7.30
N LEU A 283 -3.13 19.83 6.77
CA LEU A 283 -1.70 19.54 6.91
C LEU A 283 -0.91 20.38 5.90
N TRP A 284 -1.13 20.13 4.61
CA TRP A 284 -0.43 20.84 3.53
C TRP A 284 -1.28 20.94 2.26
N SER A 285 -0.76 21.61 1.23
CA SER A 285 -1.41 21.64 -0.08
C SER A 285 -0.42 21.78 -1.20
N SER A 286 -0.63 21.03 -2.28
CA SER A 286 0.19 21.09 -3.47
C SER A 286 0.03 22.42 -4.23
N PRO A 287 1.10 22.99 -4.78
CA PRO A 287 1.03 24.09 -5.74
C PRO A 287 0.56 23.64 -7.13
N VAL A 288 0.47 22.33 -7.40
CA VAL A 288 -0.22 21.82 -8.60
C VAL A 288 -1.71 22.03 -8.42
N SER A 289 -2.33 22.69 -9.39
CA SER A 289 -3.77 22.99 -9.35
C SER A 289 -4.29 23.00 -10.78
N GLY A 290 -5.32 22.19 -11.03
CA GLY A 290 -6.05 22.15 -12.29
C GLY A 290 -7.17 23.19 -12.33
N SER A 291 -7.53 23.64 -13.53
CA SER A 291 -8.78 24.38 -13.76
C SER A 291 -9.92 23.47 -14.28
N TYR A 292 -9.60 22.20 -14.57
CA TYR A 292 -10.50 21.22 -15.16
C TYR A 292 -9.93 19.81 -14.91
N GLY A 293 -10.35 19.16 -13.81
CA GLY A 293 -9.75 17.89 -13.37
C GLY A 293 -8.53 18.10 -12.48
N HIS A 294 -8.53 17.42 -11.34
CA HIS A 294 -7.36 17.27 -10.48
C HIS A 294 -7.50 15.97 -9.72
N TRP A 295 -6.55 15.07 -9.94
CA TRP A 295 -6.64 13.71 -9.46
C TRP A 295 -5.38 13.34 -8.72
N SER A 296 -5.56 12.48 -7.73
CA SER A 296 -4.48 11.93 -6.94
C SER A 296 -4.44 10.41 -7.06
N ALA A 297 -3.27 9.87 -6.79
CA ALA A 297 -3.02 8.48 -6.51
C ALA A 297 -2.07 8.39 -5.32
N VAL A 298 -2.16 7.29 -4.59
CA VAL A 298 -1.33 6.94 -3.44
C VAL A 298 -0.55 5.70 -3.82
N LEU A 299 0.75 5.69 -3.51
CA LEU A 299 1.68 4.65 -3.94
C LEU A 299 2.93 4.68 -3.05
N ASN A 300 3.77 3.65 -3.12
CA ASN A 300 5.09 3.65 -2.51
C ASN A 300 6.14 3.75 -3.61
N TYR A 301 6.90 4.84 -3.61
CA TYR A 301 7.95 5.16 -4.56
C TYR A 301 9.34 4.77 -4.03
N ASP A 302 9.53 4.74 -2.72
CA ASP A 302 10.84 4.49 -2.13
C ASP A 302 10.89 3.28 -1.16
N SER A 303 11.77 3.32 -0.17
CA SER A 303 12.05 2.18 0.71
C SER A 303 11.41 2.30 2.08
N ASP A 304 10.82 3.45 2.42
CA ASP A 304 10.04 3.59 3.64
C ASP A 304 8.61 3.07 3.42
N ASN A 305 7.82 3.02 4.49
CA ASN A 305 6.47 2.45 4.42
C ASN A 305 5.41 3.55 4.28
N GLU A 306 5.77 4.81 4.49
CA GLU A 306 4.93 5.98 4.28
C GLU A 306 4.48 6.08 2.82
N ALA A 307 3.43 6.87 2.59
CA ALA A 307 2.85 6.98 1.27
C ALA A 307 3.41 8.17 0.48
N GLU A 308 3.71 7.93 -0.80
CA GLU A 308 3.86 9.00 -1.77
C GLU A 308 2.53 9.37 -2.40
N ILE A 309 2.33 10.67 -2.56
CA ILE A 309 1.11 11.23 -3.09
C ILE A 309 1.39 11.86 -4.46
N ALA A 310 0.95 11.18 -5.50
CA ALA A 310 0.96 11.69 -6.86
C ALA A 310 -0.25 12.61 -7.08
N MET A 311 -0.03 13.81 -7.62
CA MET A 311 -1.09 14.76 -8.00
C MET A 311 -0.94 15.21 -9.44
N ILE A 312 -2.00 15.00 -10.23
CA ILE A 312 -2.09 15.32 -11.65
C ILE A 312 -3.11 16.43 -11.87
N GLY A 313 -2.66 17.56 -12.42
CA GLY A 313 -3.51 18.70 -12.72
C GLY A 313 -2.78 19.84 -13.41
N GLY A 314 -3.52 20.65 -14.17
CA GLY A 314 -2.95 21.84 -14.80
C GLY A 314 -1.81 21.57 -15.79
N GLY A 315 -1.71 20.34 -16.32
CA GLY A 315 -0.65 19.89 -17.23
C GLY A 315 0.62 19.45 -16.51
N GLN A 316 0.53 19.14 -15.23
CA GLN A 316 1.65 18.77 -14.37
C GLN A 316 1.35 17.44 -13.67
N LEU A 317 2.40 16.63 -13.54
CA LEU A 317 2.50 15.55 -12.56
C LEU A 317 3.46 16.05 -11.48
N ALA A 318 3.08 15.91 -10.22
CA ALA A 318 4.00 16.07 -9.09
C ALA A 318 3.79 14.94 -8.10
N ILE A 319 4.88 14.50 -7.48
CA ILE A 319 4.89 13.47 -6.45
C ILE A 319 5.47 14.11 -5.19
N TYR A 320 4.84 13.82 -4.06
CA TYR A 320 5.15 14.37 -2.75
C TYR A 320 5.32 13.23 -1.76
N GLU A 321 6.23 13.42 -0.81
CA GLU A 321 6.23 12.65 0.45
C GLU A 321 4.89 12.89 1.18
N HIS A 322 4.56 12.01 2.12
CA HIS A 322 3.41 12.14 3.02
C HIS A 322 3.33 13.52 3.71
N ASP A 323 4.48 14.13 4.06
CA ASP A 323 4.59 15.43 4.73
C ASP A 323 4.41 16.66 3.80
N GLY A 324 4.26 16.43 2.49
CA GLY A 324 4.11 17.44 1.46
C GLY A 324 5.42 17.98 0.87
N THR A 325 6.56 17.40 1.24
CA THR A 325 7.85 17.64 0.59
C THR A 325 7.78 17.15 -0.86
N GLN A 326 8.10 18.02 -1.81
CA GLN A 326 7.99 17.67 -3.24
C GLN A 326 9.21 16.86 -3.69
N ILE A 327 8.98 15.60 -4.07
CA ILE A 327 9.98 14.72 -4.69
C ILE A 327 10.28 15.20 -6.12
N LEU A 328 9.22 15.35 -6.92
CA LEU A 328 9.36 15.80 -8.31
C LEU A 328 8.15 16.59 -8.80
N LYS A 329 8.38 17.26 -9.92
CA LYS A 329 7.34 17.96 -10.66
C LYS A 329 7.73 18.11 -12.12
N VAL A 330 6.97 17.49 -13.01
CA VAL A 330 7.23 17.48 -14.45
C VAL A 330 6.03 18.02 -15.24
N ALA A 331 6.30 18.52 -16.44
CA ALA A 331 5.25 18.85 -17.40
C ALA A 331 4.74 17.56 -18.03
N ALA A 332 3.45 17.26 -17.83
CA ALA A 332 2.90 15.94 -18.08
C ALA A 332 1.73 15.95 -19.10
N GLY A 333 1.68 16.99 -19.94
CA GLY A 333 0.72 17.06 -21.05
C GLY A 333 -0.36 18.13 -20.85
N THR A 334 -1.62 17.75 -21.06
CA THR A 334 -2.74 18.71 -21.07
C THR A 334 -3.25 19.00 -19.67
N GLY A 335 -3.94 20.13 -19.52
CA GLY A 335 -4.57 20.52 -18.25
C GLY A 335 -5.91 19.85 -17.95
N GLN A 336 -6.22 18.74 -18.62
CA GLN A 336 -7.48 17.99 -18.48
C GLN A 336 -7.17 16.50 -18.30
N PRO A 337 -6.69 16.10 -17.12
CA PRO A 337 -6.41 14.70 -16.79
C PRO A 337 -7.65 13.98 -16.25
N GLY A 338 -7.72 12.68 -16.47
CA GLY A 338 -8.63 11.75 -15.80
C GLY A 338 -7.99 11.11 -14.57
N PRO A 339 -8.77 10.34 -13.78
CA PRO A 339 -8.26 9.57 -12.66
C PRO A 339 -7.08 8.67 -13.06
N PRO A 340 -5.93 8.74 -12.36
CA PRO A 340 -4.81 7.86 -12.60
C PRO A 340 -5.03 6.46 -12.03
N CYS A 341 -4.34 5.49 -12.58
CA CYS A 341 -4.15 4.15 -12.02
C CYS A 341 -2.65 3.90 -11.81
N VAL A 342 -2.32 3.10 -10.82
CA VAL A 342 -0.95 2.76 -10.41
C VAL A 342 -0.80 1.26 -10.33
N ALA A 343 0.27 0.72 -10.90
CA ALA A 343 0.73 -0.65 -10.77
C ALA A 343 2.12 -0.78 -11.40
N ASP A 344 2.80 -1.92 -11.17
CA ASP A 344 3.94 -2.32 -11.98
C ASP A 344 3.46 -2.65 -13.41
N PHE A 345 3.74 -1.74 -14.33
CA PHE A 345 3.35 -1.83 -15.73
C PHE A 345 4.48 -2.35 -16.61
N ASP A 346 5.73 -2.33 -16.18
CA ASP A 346 6.87 -2.73 -17.00
C ASP A 346 7.67 -3.95 -16.52
N GLY A 347 7.30 -4.48 -15.35
CA GLY A 347 7.77 -5.73 -14.77
C GLY A 347 9.11 -5.59 -14.05
N ASP A 348 9.39 -4.40 -13.49
CA ASP A 348 10.62 -4.13 -12.74
C ASP A 348 10.45 -4.12 -11.22
N ASP A 349 9.26 -4.53 -10.74
CA ASP A 349 8.82 -4.58 -9.35
C ASP A 349 8.64 -3.19 -8.68
N PHE A 350 8.71 -2.10 -9.45
CA PHE A 350 8.32 -0.76 -9.01
C PHE A 350 6.99 -0.34 -9.65
N PRO A 351 6.21 0.53 -8.99
CA PRO A 351 4.95 0.99 -9.57
C PRO A 351 5.18 2.15 -10.53
N GLU A 352 4.41 2.16 -11.61
CA GLU A 352 4.27 3.27 -12.54
C GLU A 352 2.92 3.95 -12.36
N ILE A 353 2.80 5.15 -12.93
CA ILE A 353 1.53 5.87 -12.96
C ILE A 353 1.04 6.12 -14.37
N ALA A 354 -0.21 5.70 -14.60
CA ALA A 354 -0.91 5.85 -15.87
C ALA A 354 -2.11 6.78 -15.71
N TRP A 355 -2.38 7.62 -16.71
CA TRP A 355 -3.63 8.38 -16.76
C TRP A 355 -4.03 8.79 -18.18
N PRO A 356 -5.32 8.78 -18.48
CA PRO A 356 -5.87 9.40 -19.68
C PRO A 356 -5.93 10.92 -19.57
N SER A 357 -5.99 11.57 -20.72
CA SER A 357 -6.18 13.01 -20.89
C SER A 357 -6.88 13.25 -22.21
N SER A 358 -7.33 14.48 -22.46
CA SER A 358 -8.25 14.76 -23.58
C SER A 358 -7.79 14.44 -25.01
N SER A 359 -6.52 14.05 -25.21
CA SER A 359 -6.01 13.62 -26.52
C SER A 359 -4.94 12.52 -26.43
N SER A 360 -4.64 12.04 -25.22
CA SER A 360 -3.54 11.11 -24.99
C SER A 360 -3.76 10.32 -23.71
N PHE A 361 -3.52 9.03 -23.78
CA PHE A 361 -3.19 8.20 -22.65
C PHE A 361 -1.70 8.29 -22.36
N ASN A 362 -1.31 8.39 -21.09
CA ASN A 362 0.08 8.55 -20.67
C ASN A 362 0.45 7.51 -19.62
N VAL A 363 1.67 7.00 -19.70
CA VAL A 363 2.29 6.18 -18.65
C VAL A 363 3.67 6.73 -18.35
N TYR A 364 3.96 6.88 -17.06
CA TYR A 364 5.17 7.49 -16.56
C TYR A 364 5.76 6.65 -15.43
N GLU A 365 7.08 6.59 -15.44
CA GLU A 365 7.89 6.29 -14.28
C GLU A 365 7.64 7.31 -13.18
N LEU A 366 7.83 6.88 -11.95
CA LEU A 366 7.77 7.78 -10.81
C LEU A 366 8.97 8.71 -10.73
N ASP A 367 10.04 8.52 -11.48
CA ASP A 367 11.08 9.55 -11.65
C ASP A 367 10.66 10.71 -12.60
N GLY A 368 9.46 10.61 -13.19
CA GLY A 368 8.88 11.55 -14.13
C GLY A 368 9.25 11.30 -15.60
N THR A 369 9.92 10.19 -15.91
CA THR A 369 10.19 9.73 -17.27
C THR A 369 8.91 9.17 -17.90
N LYS A 370 8.63 9.55 -19.14
CA LYS A 370 7.50 8.96 -19.89
C LYS A 370 7.94 7.63 -20.49
N ILE A 371 7.24 6.54 -20.16
CA ILE A 371 7.44 5.23 -20.77
C ILE A 371 6.83 5.24 -22.17
N TRP A 372 5.52 5.47 -22.25
CA TRP A 372 4.82 5.60 -23.53
C TRP A 372 3.59 6.52 -23.45
N SER A 373 3.02 6.80 -24.61
CA SER A 373 1.73 7.48 -24.72
C SER A 373 0.97 7.01 -25.95
N HIS A 374 -0.35 6.91 -25.84
CA HIS A 374 -1.23 6.51 -26.93
C HIS A 374 -2.24 7.64 -27.26
N PRO A 375 -2.38 8.08 -28.52
CA PRO A 375 -3.39 9.07 -28.89
C PRO A 375 -4.82 8.53 -28.70
N MET A 376 -5.73 9.34 -28.13
CA MET A 376 -7.12 8.94 -27.87
C MET A 376 -8.12 10.00 -28.35
N ASP A 377 -9.38 9.60 -28.53
CA ASP A 377 -10.52 10.50 -28.74
C ASP A 377 -11.40 10.55 -27.49
N ASP A 378 -10.96 11.32 -26.50
CA ASP A 378 -11.72 11.62 -25.29
C ASP A 378 -11.80 13.13 -25.09
N SER A 379 -12.83 13.78 -25.60
CA SER A 379 -12.96 15.24 -25.50
C SER A 379 -13.18 15.74 -24.06
N SER A 380 -13.63 14.88 -23.15
CA SER A 380 -13.70 15.21 -21.73
C SER A 380 -12.31 15.23 -21.11
N GLY A 381 -11.49 14.22 -21.43
CA GLY A 381 -10.22 13.93 -20.78
C GLY A 381 -10.37 13.54 -19.31
N LEU A 382 -11.56 13.16 -18.85
CA LEU A 382 -11.84 12.95 -17.44
C LEU A 382 -12.19 11.49 -17.09
N ALA A 383 -12.46 10.59 -18.06
CA ALA A 383 -12.60 9.15 -17.79
C ALA A 383 -11.31 8.61 -17.14
N GLY A 384 -11.40 7.60 -16.28
CA GLY A 384 -10.24 7.04 -15.57
C GLY A 384 -9.68 5.79 -16.24
N CYS A 385 -8.55 5.30 -15.73
CA CYS A 385 -8.05 3.96 -16.04
C CYS A 385 -8.10 3.06 -14.81
N SER A 386 -8.00 1.76 -15.08
CA SER A 386 -7.73 0.73 -14.08
C SER A 386 -6.73 -0.28 -14.63
N ALA A 387 -6.28 -1.23 -13.81
CA ALA A 387 -5.36 -2.27 -14.25
C ALA A 387 -5.60 -3.63 -13.59
N TYR A 388 -5.24 -4.68 -14.32
CA TYR A 388 -5.30 -6.08 -13.91
C TYR A 388 -4.39 -6.95 -14.79
N ASP A 389 -3.79 -7.99 -14.23
CA ASP A 389 -2.97 -8.96 -14.97
C ASP A 389 -3.89 -10.00 -15.63
N PHE A 390 -4.16 -9.85 -16.92
CA PHE A 390 -5.05 -10.77 -17.62
C PHE A 390 -4.35 -12.01 -18.16
N ASP A 391 -3.02 -11.96 -18.33
CA ASP A 391 -2.24 -13.03 -18.96
C ASP A 391 -1.35 -13.83 -17.99
N GLY A 392 -1.38 -13.48 -16.71
CA GLY A 392 -0.77 -14.19 -15.60
C GLY A 392 0.75 -14.07 -15.60
N ASP A 393 1.30 -13.01 -16.20
CA ASP A 393 2.75 -12.79 -16.31
C ASP A 393 3.33 -11.85 -15.25
N THR A 394 2.50 -11.45 -14.28
CA THR A 394 2.75 -10.52 -13.18
C THR A 394 2.91 -9.06 -13.57
N VAL A 395 2.83 -8.72 -14.86
CA VAL A 395 2.81 -7.34 -15.35
C VAL A 395 1.37 -6.95 -15.64
N LEU A 396 0.88 -5.86 -15.07
CA LEU A 396 -0.54 -5.53 -15.19
C LEU A 396 -0.86 -4.90 -16.56
N GLU A 397 -1.95 -5.35 -17.17
CA GLU A 397 -2.56 -4.64 -18.30
C GLU A 397 -3.39 -3.45 -17.84
N ILE A 398 -3.46 -2.43 -18.70
CA ILE A 398 -4.21 -1.21 -18.44
C ILE A 398 -5.54 -1.23 -19.18
N LEU A 399 -6.62 -1.04 -18.45
CA LEU A 399 -7.97 -0.90 -18.96
C LEU A 399 -8.34 0.58 -19.11
N PHE A 400 -8.96 0.92 -20.23
CA PHE A 400 -9.47 2.27 -20.46
C PHE A 400 -10.64 2.26 -21.44
N ALA A 401 -11.66 3.08 -21.17
CA ALA A 401 -12.78 3.30 -22.08
C ALA A 401 -12.85 4.77 -22.51
N ASP A 402 -12.59 5.04 -23.79
CA ASP A 402 -12.74 6.37 -24.39
C ASP A 402 -14.19 6.65 -24.81
N GLN A 403 -14.45 7.68 -25.62
CA GLN A 403 -15.84 7.98 -26.05
C GLN A 403 -16.44 6.95 -27.02
N THR A 404 -15.63 6.05 -27.59
CA THR A 404 -15.98 5.18 -28.73
C THR A 404 -15.39 3.77 -28.67
N ASN A 405 -14.48 3.50 -27.74
CA ASN A 405 -13.78 2.24 -27.62
C ASN A 405 -13.49 1.91 -26.15
N PHE A 406 -13.60 0.63 -25.84
CA PHE A 406 -12.93 0.04 -24.68
C PHE A 406 -11.64 -0.63 -25.15
N TYR A 407 -10.57 -0.46 -24.38
CA TYR A 407 -9.23 -0.99 -24.64
C TYR A 407 -8.69 -1.77 -23.44
N ILE A 408 -7.90 -2.78 -23.76
CA ILE A 408 -6.90 -3.36 -22.86
C ILE A 408 -5.53 -3.15 -23.51
N PHE A 409 -4.65 -2.43 -22.83
CA PHE A 409 -3.27 -2.18 -23.25
C PHE A 409 -2.32 -3.06 -22.48
N ASP A 410 -1.32 -3.55 -23.18
CA ASP A 410 -0.06 -4.00 -22.60
C ASP A 410 0.55 -2.87 -21.74
N GLY A 411 0.79 -3.14 -20.45
CA GLY A 411 1.31 -2.15 -19.50
C GLY A 411 2.62 -1.52 -19.95
N ALA A 412 3.56 -2.34 -20.41
CA ALA A 412 4.94 -1.90 -20.68
C ALA A 412 5.07 -1.11 -21.98
N THR A 413 4.26 -1.45 -22.99
CA THR A 413 4.45 -0.95 -24.37
C THR A 413 3.30 -0.10 -24.90
N GLY A 414 2.13 -0.14 -24.26
CA GLY A 414 0.91 0.50 -24.77
C GLY A 414 0.36 -0.18 -26.02
N THR A 415 0.78 -1.41 -26.31
CA THR A 415 0.22 -2.21 -27.40
C THR A 415 -1.22 -2.58 -27.07
N ILE A 416 -2.15 -2.32 -27.99
CA ILE A 416 -3.55 -2.74 -27.84
C ILE A 416 -3.60 -4.28 -27.89
N ARG A 417 -3.92 -4.90 -26.76
CA ARG A 417 -4.15 -6.34 -26.62
C ARG A 417 -5.59 -6.71 -26.97
N TYR A 418 -6.54 -5.88 -26.55
CA TYR A 418 -7.95 -5.99 -26.90
C TYR A 418 -8.55 -4.61 -27.19
N GLN A 419 -9.51 -4.57 -28.13
CA GLN A 419 -10.27 -3.37 -28.44
C GLN A 419 -11.71 -3.72 -28.78
N ASN A 420 -12.65 -3.02 -28.17
CA ASN A 420 -14.07 -3.10 -28.48
C ASN A 420 -14.59 -1.75 -28.95
N ALA A 421 -14.92 -1.64 -30.24
CA ALA A 421 -15.41 -0.41 -30.88
C ALA A 421 -16.93 -0.22 -30.80
N ASP A 422 -17.62 -1.03 -29.99
CA ASP A 422 -19.07 -0.94 -29.77
C ASP A 422 -19.42 -0.04 -28.57
N HIS A 423 -18.41 0.35 -27.77
CA HIS A 423 -18.53 1.26 -26.63
C HIS A 423 -18.89 2.68 -27.09
N ALA A 424 -19.66 3.38 -26.25
CA ALA A 424 -19.96 4.79 -26.45
C ALA A 424 -20.12 5.48 -25.09
N SER A 425 -19.42 6.60 -24.90
CA SER A 425 -19.59 7.43 -23.71
C SER A 425 -19.33 8.91 -24.05
N GLY A 426 -19.95 9.80 -23.28
CA GLY A 426 -19.52 11.19 -23.18
C GLY A 426 -18.32 11.41 -22.30
N THR A 427 -17.90 10.36 -21.58
CA THR A 427 -16.74 10.26 -20.68
C THR A 427 -16.74 11.31 -19.57
N ILE A 428 -16.66 10.90 -18.32
CA ILE A 428 -16.64 11.81 -17.19
C ILE A 428 -15.64 11.40 -16.11
N PHE A 429 -15.72 10.23 -15.53
CA PHE A 429 -14.70 9.71 -14.58
C PHE A 429 -14.97 8.25 -14.23
N GLU A 430 -15.95 7.63 -14.91
CA GLU A 430 -16.04 6.20 -14.98
C GLU A 430 -14.73 5.61 -15.53
N TYR A 431 -14.42 4.42 -15.05
CA TYR A 431 -13.37 3.58 -15.56
C TYR A 431 -13.82 2.11 -15.41
N PRO A 432 -13.22 1.18 -16.17
CA PRO A 432 -13.56 -0.24 -16.06
C PRO A 432 -13.26 -0.80 -14.66
N THR A 433 -14.18 -1.54 -14.04
CA THR A 433 -13.92 -2.26 -12.78
C THR A 433 -13.63 -3.73 -13.05
N VAL A 434 -12.80 -4.35 -12.19
CA VAL A 434 -12.39 -5.74 -12.34
C VAL A 434 -12.67 -6.51 -11.05
N ALA A 435 -13.51 -7.53 -11.14
CA ALA A 435 -13.84 -8.42 -10.04
C ALA A 435 -14.32 -9.77 -10.59
N ASP A 436 -14.21 -10.84 -9.80
CA ASP A 436 -14.93 -12.11 -10.05
C ASP A 436 -16.38 -11.90 -9.61
N ILE A 437 -17.27 -11.55 -10.54
CA ILE A 437 -18.64 -11.11 -10.22
C ILE A 437 -19.66 -12.23 -10.30
N ASP A 438 -19.31 -13.37 -10.87
CA ASP A 438 -20.18 -14.55 -10.93
C ASP A 438 -19.70 -15.71 -10.05
N ASN A 439 -18.61 -15.49 -9.30
CA ASN A 439 -17.99 -16.38 -8.33
C ASN A 439 -17.56 -17.71 -8.95
N ASP A 440 -17.05 -17.66 -10.19
CA ASP A 440 -16.57 -18.83 -10.93
C ASP A 440 -15.04 -19.03 -10.85
N GLY A 441 -14.33 -18.07 -10.24
CA GLY A 441 -12.88 -18.08 -10.09
C GLY A 441 -12.12 -17.43 -11.25
N SER A 442 -12.81 -16.83 -12.22
CA SER A 442 -12.27 -15.97 -13.28
C SER A 442 -12.64 -14.51 -12.99
N ALA A 443 -11.83 -13.57 -13.47
CA ALA A 443 -12.19 -12.16 -13.40
C ALA A 443 -13.22 -11.80 -14.48
N GLU A 444 -14.01 -10.76 -14.21
CA GLU A 444 -14.82 -10.03 -15.19
C GLU A 444 -14.46 -8.55 -15.18
N VAL A 445 -14.77 -7.88 -16.30
CA VAL A 445 -14.63 -6.44 -16.47
C VAL A 445 -16.01 -5.81 -16.65
N VAL A 446 -16.35 -4.88 -15.78
CA VAL A 446 -17.59 -4.10 -15.86
C VAL A 446 -17.30 -2.71 -16.41
N ILE A 447 -17.99 -2.33 -17.50
CA ILE A 447 -17.87 -0.97 -18.06
C ILE A 447 -19.23 -0.28 -18.16
N ALA A 448 -19.19 1.04 -17.93
CA ALA A 448 -20.34 1.91 -18.16
C ALA A 448 -20.35 2.46 -19.59
N SER A 449 -21.55 2.58 -20.18
CA SER A 449 -21.78 3.22 -21.47
C SER A 449 -22.99 4.16 -21.44
N ASN A 450 -22.99 5.14 -22.34
CA ASN A 450 -24.08 6.10 -22.53
C ASN A 450 -24.24 6.51 -24.00
N TYR A 451 -25.15 7.46 -24.25
CA TYR A 451 -25.53 7.92 -25.59
C TYR A 451 -26.10 6.87 -26.56
N GLY A 452 -26.48 5.68 -26.06
CA GLY A 452 -27.22 4.69 -26.82
C GLY A 452 -26.42 4.04 -27.95
N GLY A 453 -25.16 3.70 -27.67
CA GLY A 453 -24.30 2.88 -28.54
C GLY A 453 -24.77 1.44 -28.68
N VAL A 454 -23.84 0.53 -29.02
CA VAL A 454 -24.13 -0.92 -29.13
C VAL A 454 -24.08 -1.59 -27.76
N LEU A 455 -23.26 -1.07 -26.86
CA LEU A 455 -23.24 -1.45 -25.45
C LEU A 455 -24.36 -0.73 -24.67
N ASP A 456 -24.80 -1.37 -23.59
CA ASP A 456 -25.86 -0.86 -22.72
C ASP A 456 -25.26 -0.16 -21.50
N GLY A 457 -26.11 0.38 -20.61
CA GLY A 457 -25.69 1.20 -19.47
C GLY A 457 -24.50 0.64 -18.71
N ILE A 458 -24.61 -0.65 -18.39
CA ILE A 458 -23.55 -1.50 -17.87
C ILE A 458 -23.40 -2.68 -18.84
N THR A 459 -22.16 -3.03 -19.16
CA THR A 459 -21.81 -4.23 -19.91
C THR A 459 -20.69 -4.96 -19.19
N VAL A 460 -20.83 -6.28 -19.07
CA VAL A 460 -19.83 -7.16 -18.46
C VAL A 460 -19.13 -7.97 -19.54
N PHE A 461 -17.82 -7.98 -19.44
CA PHE A 461 -16.92 -8.79 -20.25
C PHE A 461 -16.26 -9.84 -19.37
N GLY A 462 -16.07 -11.04 -19.91
CA GLY A 462 -15.33 -12.12 -19.27
C GLY A 462 -14.49 -12.85 -20.30
N HIS A 463 -13.78 -13.88 -19.85
CA HIS A 463 -13.04 -14.78 -20.74
C HIS A 463 -13.95 -15.90 -21.27
N ASP A 464 -13.84 -16.24 -22.56
CA ASP A 464 -14.51 -17.42 -23.11
C ASP A 464 -13.80 -18.71 -22.70
N GLY A 465 -14.29 -19.25 -21.58
CA GLY A 465 -13.77 -20.44 -20.91
C GLY A 465 -13.18 -20.16 -19.53
N ASP A 466 -13.48 -19.00 -18.94
CA ASP A 466 -13.21 -18.64 -17.54
C ASP A 466 -11.71 -18.77 -17.23
N GLY A 467 -10.92 -18.23 -18.18
CA GLY A 467 -9.48 -18.40 -18.26
C GLY A 467 -8.66 -17.20 -17.80
N TRP A 468 -9.27 -16.10 -17.38
CA TRP A 468 -8.53 -15.01 -16.72
C TRP A 468 -8.14 -15.42 -15.30
N PRO A 469 -7.04 -14.87 -14.74
CA PRO A 469 -6.67 -15.15 -13.35
C PRO A 469 -7.81 -14.85 -12.39
N LYS A 470 -7.80 -15.55 -11.25
CA LYS A 470 -8.78 -15.34 -10.19
C LYS A 470 -8.64 -13.91 -9.66
N SER A 471 -9.75 -13.18 -9.67
CA SER A 471 -9.86 -11.87 -9.05
C SER A 471 -10.59 -12.01 -7.72
N GLY A 472 -10.41 -11.05 -6.82
CA GLY A 472 -11.33 -10.82 -5.71
C GLY A 472 -12.68 -10.35 -6.24
N THR A 473 -13.69 -10.41 -5.36
CA THR A 473 -15.11 -10.39 -5.72
C THR A 473 -15.75 -9.01 -5.72
N THR A 474 -15.01 -7.95 -5.36
CA THR A 474 -15.60 -6.64 -5.06
C THR A 474 -14.93 -5.48 -5.80
N TRP A 475 -15.55 -4.31 -5.82
CA TRP A 475 -14.97 -3.04 -6.24
C TRP A 475 -15.87 -1.93 -5.68
N HIS A 476 -15.70 -1.67 -4.39
CA HIS A 476 -16.64 -0.90 -3.58
C HIS A 476 -16.72 0.59 -3.94
N VAL A 477 -15.62 1.17 -4.44
CA VAL A 477 -15.40 2.62 -4.42
C VAL A 477 -14.58 3.12 -5.64
N HIS A 478 -14.66 4.42 -5.94
CA HIS A 478 -13.96 5.06 -7.08
C HIS A 478 -12.45 5.27 -6.86
N ASP A 479 -12.01 5.45 -5.62
CA ASP A 479 -10.62 5.55 -5.22
C ASP A 479 -10.10 4.19 -4.72
N PHE A 480 -10.49 3.12 -5.42
CA PHE A 480 -10.22 1.74 -5.02
C PHE A 480 -8.73 1.52 -4.65
N ALA A 481 -8.55 1.14 -3.39
CA ALA A 481 -7.35 0.58 -2.80
C ALA A 481 -7.78 -0.72 -2.10
N VAL A 482 -7.01 -1.79 -2.28
CA VAL A 482 -7.46 -3.17 -2.00
C VAL A 482 -7.86 -3.36 -0.53
N THR A 483 -7.18 -2.66 0.39
CA THR A 483 -7.27 -2.86 1.83
C THR A 483 -8.24 -1.92 2.54
N ASN A 484 -8.78 -0.90 1.85
CA ASN A 484 -9.59 0.15 2.51
C ASN A 484 -11.01 -0.32 2.86
N ILE A 485 -11.55 -1.30 2.13
CA ILE A 485 -12.87 -1.92 2.38
C ILE A 485 -12.72 -3.42 2.11
N ASN A 486 -13.01 -4.24 3.11
CA ASN A 486 -12.91 -5.70 3.03
C ASN A 486 -13.96 -6.27 2.06
N PRO A 487 -13.78 -7.51 1.54
CA PRO A 487 -14.73 -8.09 0.59
C PRO A 487 -16.15 -8.32 1.15
N ASP A 488 -16.29 -8.46 2.48
CA ASP A 488 -17.60 -8.47 3.18
C ASP A 488 -18.24 -7.08 3.33
N GLY A 489 -17.55 -6.02 2.88
CA GLY A 489 -17.96 -4.62 2.97
C GLY A 489 -17.59 -3.94 4.28
N SER A 490 -17.03 -4.66 5.26
CA SER A 490 -16.57 -4.05 6.51
C SER A 490 -15.42 -3.08 6.25
N VAL A 491 -15.40 -1.99 7.03
CA VAL A 491 -14.38 -0.94 6.92
C VAL A 491 -13.36 -1.15 8.04
N PRO A 492 -12.09 -1.48 7.74
CA PRO A 492 -11.07 -1.64 8.76
C PRO A 492 -10.80 -0.33 9.50
N ALA A 493 -10.71 -0.40 10.83
CA ALA A 493 -10.27 0.72 11.65
C ALA A 493 -8.82 1.14 11.36
N LYS A 494 -7.99 0.15 10.99
CA LYS A 494 -6.58 0.32 10.63
C LYS A 494 -6.28 -0.62 9.46
N PRO A 495 -6.57 -0.20 8.22
CA PRO A 495 -6.28 -1.01 7.05
C PRO A 495 -4.77 -1.17 6.88
N ASP A 496 -4.31 -2.33 6.42
CA ASP A 496 -2.92 -2.48 5.96
C ASP A 496 -2.64 -1.42 4.88
N PRO A 497 -1.49 -0.72 4.90
CA PRO A 497 -1.15 0.24 3.86
C PRO A 497 -1.16 -0.42 2.46
N SER A 498 -2.16 -0.09 1.63
CA SER A 498 -2.34 -0.74 0.31
C SER A 498 -1.11 -0.56 -0.59
N TRP A 499 -0.40 0.56 -0.44
CA TRP A 499 0.81 0.86 -1.20
C TRP A 499 2.03 0.03 -0.76
N VAL A 500 2.06 -0.47 0.47
CA VAL A 500 3.08 -1.42 0.94
C VAL A 500 2.70 -2.85 0.56
N LYS A 501 1.43 -3.22 0.74
CA LYS A 501 0.97 -4.61 0.57
C LYS A 501 0.88 -5.03 -0.89
N TYR A 502 0.33 -4.16 -1.75
CA TYR A 502 0.10 -4.48 -3.17
C TYR A 502 0.73 -3.46 -4.12
N ASN A 503 0.98 -2.23 -3.65
CA ASN A 503 1.49 -1.11 -4.45
C ASN A 503 0.72 -0.83 -5.75
N VAL A 504 -0.59 -1.04 -5.70
CA VAL A 504 -1.53 -0.74 -6.79
C VAL A 504 -2.60 0.26 -6.33
N PHE A 505 -3.12 1.07 -7.25
CA PHE A 505 -4.19 2.03 -6.97
C PHE A 505 -5.14 2.19 -8.18
N ARG A 506 -6.45 2.09 -7.94
CA ARG A 506 -7.47 1.86 -9.00
C ARG A 506 -7.10 0.67 -9.89
N ALA A 507 -6.44 -0.31 -9.32
CA ALA A 507 -5.97 -1.52 -9.97
C ALA A 507 -6.09 -2.65 -8.96
N ARG A 508 -6.19 -3.87 -9.46
CA ARG A 508 -6.32 -5.06 -8.62
C ARG A 508 -5.13 -5.98 -8.90
N PRO A 509 -4.44 -6.49 -7.86
CA PRO A 509 -3.41 -7.49 -8.05
C PRO A 509 -4.01 -8.75 -8.67
N ALA A 510 -3.20 -9.52 -9.40
CA ALA A 510 -3.64 -10.81 -9.97
C ALA A 510 -4.07 -11.84 -8.92
N VAL A 511 -3.63 -11.61 -7.67
CA VAL A 511 -3.90 -12.45 -6.51
C VAL A 511 -4.14 -11.51 -5.33
N ASP A 512 -5.38 -11.40 -4.87
CA ASP A 512 -5.74 -10.59 -3.70
C ASP A 512 -5.39 -11.25 -2.36
N ASP A 513 -5.10 -12.56 -2.39
CA ASP A 513 -4.54 -13.35 -1.28
C ASP A 513 -3.14 -13.87 -1.68
N PRO A 514 -2.15 -12.98 -1.82
CA PRO A 514 -0.80 -13.38 -2.15
C PRO A 514 -0.22 -14.17 -0.97
N ALA A 515 0.69 -15.08 -1.26
CA ALA A 515 1.48 -15.67 -0.21
C ALA A 515 2.23 -14.55 0.52
N THR A 516 2.20 -14.55 1.85
CA THR A 516 2.83 -13.53 2.70
C THR A 516 3.92 -14.17 3.58
N ALA A 517 4.81 -13.34 4.12
CA ALA A 517 5.73 -13.78 5.16
C ALA A 517 4.98 -13.88 6.52
N ASP A 518 5.51 -14.68 7.43
CA ASP A 518 5.06 -14.80 8.83
C ASP A 518 6.30 -15.03 9.70
N LEU A 519 6.88 -13.96 10.21
CA LEU A 519 8.12 -13.96 10.92
C LEU A 519 7.88 -14.17 12.41
N ALA A 520 8.77 -14.95 13.00
CA ALA A 520 8.81 -15.05 14.44
C ALA A 520 10.26 -15.15 14.89
N ILE A 521 10.54 -14.61 16.06
CA ILE A 521 11.86 -14.64 16.68
C ILE A 521 11.76 -15.22 18.08
N ASN A 522 12.78 -15.95 18.52
CA ASN A 522 12.79 -16.53 19.84
C ASN A 522 14.14 -16.37 20.56
N PHE A 523 14.06 -16.15 21.87
CA PHE A 523 15.16 -16.41 22.79
C PHE A 523 15.34 -17.92 22.93
N THR A 524 16.44 -18.44 22.39
CA THR A 524 16.74 -19.89 22.43
C THR A 524 17.56 -20.27 23.65
N GLU A 525 18.52 -19.41 24.03
CA GLU A 525 19.34 -19.57 25.22
C GLU A 525 19.89 -18.21 25.67
N TYR A 526 20.24 -18.07 26.94
CA TYR A 526 21.04 -16.95 27.42
C TYR A 526 21.98 -17.43 28.53
N CYS A 527 23.08 -16.70 28.71
CA CYS A 527 23.99 -16.88 29.81
C CYS A 527 24.48 -15.55 30.37
N VAL A 528 24.50 -15.43 31.70
CA VAL A 528 25.06 -14.28 32.42
C VAL A 528 26.36 -14.66 33.09
N ALA A 529 27.48 -14.13 32.61
CA ALA A 529 28.81 -14.43 33.12
C ALA A 529 29.07 -13.73 34.47
N SER A 530 28.53 -12.52 34.65
CA SER A 530 28.65 -11.74 35.87
C SER A 530 27.47 -10.76 36.00
N CYS A 531 27.05 -10.52 37.24
CA CYS A 531 26.03 -9.52 37.59
C CYS A 531 26.63 -8.17 38.01
N GLU A 532 27.91 -7.93 37.72
CA GLU A 532 28.50 -6.59 37.78
C GLU A 532 28.06 -5.78 36.55
N ASP A 533 27.99 -4.45 36.63
CA ASP A 533 27.46 -3.60 35.55
C ASP A 533 28.13 -3.84 34.18
N ASP A 534 29.42 -4.17 34.17
CA ASP A 534 30.23 -4.52 32.99
C ASP A 534 30.30 -6.03 32.71
N GLY A 535 29.56 -6.84 33.48
CA GLY A 535 29.41 -8.27 33.31
C GLY A 535 28.77 -8.61 31.97
N ILE A 536 29.28 -9.65 31.31
CA ILE A 536 28.83 -10.04 29.97
C ILE A 536 27.57 -10.90 30.07
N VAL A 537 26.56 -10.57 29.27
CA VAL A 537 25.40 -11.40 28.99
C VAL A 537 25.42 -11.78 27.51
N ARG A 538 25.33 -13.09 27.24
CA ARG A 538 25.23 -13.65 25.89
C ARG A 538 23.84 -14.21 25.68
N ILE A 539 23.26 -13.94 24.54
CA ILE A 539 21.89 -14.27 24.19
C ILE A 539 21.92 -14.95 22.83
N ALA A 540 21.36 -16.14 22.72
CA ALA A 540 21.12 -16.82 21.46
C ALA A 540 19.70 -16.54 20.99
N LEU A 541 19.58 -16.05 19.76
CA LEU A 541 18.33 -15.78 19.08
C LEU A 541 18.20 -16.70 17.86
N GLN A 542 16.97 -17.03 17.48
CA GLN A 542 16.66 -17.67 16.20
C GLN A 542 15.40 -17.06 15.63
N ALA A 543 15.39 -16.86 14.31
CA ALA A 543 14.24 -16.38 13.57
C ALA A 543 13.68 -17.50 12.69
N GLN A 544 12.41 -17.39 12.32
CA GLN A 544 11.74 -18.30 11.42
C GLN A 544 10.70 -17.56 10.58
N ASN A 545 10.41 -18.11 9.40
CA ASN A 545 9.35 -17.66 8.51
C ASN A 545 8.35 -18.81 8.31
N MET A 546 7.18 -18.68 8.90
CA MET A 546 6.03 -19.57 8.81
C MET A 546 5.08 -19.18 7.66
N GLY A 547 5.47 -18.20 6.83
CA GLY A 547 4.69 -17.69 5.72
C GLY A 547 4.97 -18.44 4.43
N GLY A 548 4.10 -18.24 3.44
CA GLY A 548 4.23 -18.80 2.10
C GLY A 548 5.20 -18.02 1.20
N ASN A 549 5.65 -16.83 1.63
CA ASN A 549 6.58 -15.98 0.88
C ASN A 549 7.85 -15.66 1.70
N PRO A 550 9.03 -15.45 1.09
CA PRO A 550 10.22 -15.00 1.80
C PRO A 550 10.04 -13.63 2.46
N SER A 551 10.84 -13.34 3.49
CA SER A 551 10.88 -12.01 4.14
C SER A 551 11.61 -10.96 3.28
N LYS A 552 11.46 -9.66 3.56
CA LYS A 552 12.29 -8.62 2.92
C LYS A 552 13.79 -8.85 3.18
N ASP A 553 14.64 -8.53 2.20
CA ASP A 553 16.11 -8.53 2.33
C ASP A 553 16.65 -7.09 2.39
N PRO A 554 17.26 -6.65 3.50
CA PRO A 554 17.47 -7.39 4.75
C PRO A 554 16.27 -7.34 5.70
N THR A 555 16.09 -8.37 6.52
CA THR A 555 15.05 -8.42 7.57
C THR A 555 15.58 -7.80 8.88
N PRO A 556 14.99 -6.71 9.39
CA PRO A 556 15.47 -6.05 10.62
C PRO A 556 15.08 -6.82 11.89
N TRP A 557 15.77 -6.52 12.99
CA TRP A 557 15.38 -6.95 14.34
C TRP A 557 15.92 -5.99 15.39
N ALA A 558 15.19 -5.85 16.49
CA ALA A 558 15.53 -4.97 17.61
C ALA A 558 15.45 -5.70 18.95
N LEU A 559 16.40 -5.39 19.84
CA LEU A 559 16.44 -5.90 21.22
C LEU A 559 16.27 -4.74 22.20
N TYR A 560 15.37 -4.93 23.16
CA TYR A 560 14.98 -3.94 24.15
C TYR A 560 15.16 -4.43 25.58
N ALA A 561 15.43 -3.48 26.47
CA ALA A 561 15.39 -3.65 27.91
C ALA A 561 13.99 -3.33 28.44
N ILE A 562 13.45 -4.20 29.28
CA ILE A 562 12.17 -3.97 29.97
C ILE A 562 12.48 -3.48 31.39
N ASP A 563 12.17 -2.22 31.69
CA ASP A 563 12.22 -1.65 33.04
C ASP A 563 10.83 -1.15 33.48
N ASN A 564 10.70 0.10 33.90
CA ASN A 564 9.39 0.77 34.03
C ASN A 564 8.86 1.24 32.67
N GLU A 565 9.76 1.38 31.69
CA GLU A 565 9.52 1.71 30.29
C GLU A 565 10.40 0.76 29.45
N VAL A 566 10.02 0.53 28.19
CA VAL A 566 10.81 -0.25 27.24
C VAL A 566 11.85 0.68 26.60
N SER A 567 13.11 0.24 26.52
CA SER A 567 14.18 1.06 25.93
C SER A 567 15.09 0.23 25.02
N LEU A 568 15.45 0.79 23.86
CA LEU A 568 16.25 0.11 22.85
C LEU A 568 17.68 -0.17 23.35
N ILE A 569 18.13 -1.41 23.19
CA ILE A 569 19.51 -1.82 23.48
C ILE A 569 20.35 -1.82 22.21
N THR A 570 19.89 -2.54 21.18
CA THR A 570 20.60 -2.71 19.91
C THR A 570 19.64 -3.17 18.82
N THR A 571 20.05 -2.97 17.58
CA THR A 571 19.37 -3.45 16.37
C THR A 571 20.33 -4.27 15.53
N GLY A 572 19.80 -5.02 14.56
CA GLY A 572 20.57 -5.75 13.57
C GLY A 572 19.72 -6.16 12.38
N THR A 573 20.34 -6.88 11.44
CA THR A 573 19.63 -7.42 10.28
C THR A 573 19.99 -8.88 10.02
N LEU A 574 19.06 -9.60 9.43
CA LEU A 574 19.23 -10.93 8.84
C LEU A 574 19.11 -10.82 7.32
N PRO A 575 19.75 -11.72 6.55
CA PRO A 575 19.37 -11.94 5.16
C PRO A 575 17.90 -12.39 5.07
N GLU A 576 17.34 -12.34 3.86
CA GLU A 576 16.05 -12.99 3.51
C GLU A 576 15.89 -14.36 4.18
N ILE A 577 14.75 -14.55 4.85
CA ILE A 577 14.33 -15.80 5.47
C ILE A 577 13.30 -16.44 4.52
N ALA A 578 13.70 -17.55 3.88
CA ALA A 578 12.83 -18.24 2.95
C ALA A 578 11.55 -18.77 3.61
N ALA A 579 10.47 -18.83 2.83
CA ALA A 579 9.18 -19.40 3.24
C ALA A 579 9.34 -20.81 3.83
N GLY A 580 8.74 -21.05 4.99
CA GLY A 580 8.80 -22.34 5.69
C GLY A 580 10.18 -22.70 6.24
N GLU A 581 11.08 -21.73 6.50
CA GLU A 581 12.41 -21.97 7.05
C GLU A 581 12.69 -21.28 8.40
N LYS A 582 13.63 -21.84 9.16
CA LYS A 582 14.25 -21.27 10.35
C LYS A 582 15.70 -20.93 10.06
N THR A 583 16.15 -19.75 10.50
CA THR A 583 17.53 -19.32 10.34
C THR A 583 18.48 -20.11 11.22
N ALA A 584 19.77 -20.05 10.92
CA ALA A 584 20.78 -20.44 11.91
C ALA A 584 20.74 -19.42 13.06
N GLY A 585 20.75 -19.91 14.31
CA GLY A 585 20.77 -19.03 15.46
C GLY A 585 22.02 -18.15 15.50
N TRP A 586 21.88 -16.94 16.05
CA TRP A 586 22.99 -16.00 16.22
C TRP A 586 23.11 -15.51 17.65
N GLU A 587 24.29 -15.00 17.98
CA GLU A 587 24.58 -14.48 19.32
C GLU A 587 24.50 -12.95 19.34
N VAL A 588 23.83 -12.42 20.36
CA VAL A 588 23.89 -11.03 20.78
C VAL A 588 24.60 -10.94 22.13
N VAL A 589 25.51 -9.97 22.26
CA VAL A 589 26.29 -9.76 23.48
C VAL A 589 25.99 -8.38 24.05
N ILE A 590 25.48 -8.34 25.28
CA ILE A 590 25.17 -7.11 26.02
C ILE A 590 25.90 -7.11 27.37
N THR A 591 25.89 -5.98 28.08
CA THR A 591 26.33 -5.94 29.48
C THR A 591 25.17 -6.14 30.44
N ALA A 592 25.44 -6.58 31.67
CA ALA A 592 24.41 -6.74 32.70
C ALA A 592 23.71 -5.40 33.00
N ALA A 593 24.41 -4.26 32.88
CA ALA A 593 23.80 -2.93 33.00
C ALA A 593 22.75 -2.62 31.93
N GLN A 594 22.81 -3.27 30.77
CA GLN A 594 21.81 -3.16 29.70
C GLN A 594 20.64 -4.15 29.89
N TYR A 595 20.79 -5.13 30.79
CA TYR A 595 19.73 -6.09 31.08
C TYR A 595 18.61 -5.41 31.88
N GLY A 596 17.42 -5.30 31.28
CA GLY A 596 16.27 -4.68 31.93
C GLY A 596 15.87 -5.40 33.22
N ARG A 597 15.46 -4.65 34.25
CA ARG A 597 15.06 -5.21 35.55
C ARG A 597 13.78 -6.03 35.48
N GLY A 598 12.97 -5.81 34.45
CA GLY A 598 11.77 -6.57 34.10
C GLY A 598 12.01 -7.65 33.04
N GLY A 599 13.22 -7.74 32.46
CA GLY A 599 13.57 -8.70 31.40
C GLY A 599 14.04 -8.04 30.11
N LEU A 600 14.05 -8.84 29.04
CA LEU A 600 14.35 -8.42 27.67
C LEU A 600 13.16 -8.71 26.74
N MET A 601 13.04 -7.91 25.69
CA MET A 601 12.09 -8.09 24.59
C MET A 601 12.89 -8.07 23.29
N VAL A 602 12.63 -9.01 22.40
CA VAL A 602 13.18 -9.00 21.05
C VAL A 602 12.03 -8.97 20.06
N VAL A 603 12.18 -8.15 19.03
CA VAL A 603 11.20 -7.97 17.96
C VAL A 603 11.94 -8.24 16.66
N ILE A 604 11.43 -9.16 15.84
CA ILE A 604 11.85 -9.24 14.43
C ILE A 604 10.98 -8.31 13.64
N ASP A 605 11.48 -7.91 12.49
CA ASP A 605 10.81 -6.93 11.66
C ASP A 605 10.74 -5.52 12.27
N ASP A 606 11.72 -5.16 13.10
CA ASP A 606 11.79 -3.86 13.77
C ASP A 606 13.21 -3.28 13.67
N ASP A 607 13.32 -2.07 13.10
CA ASP A 607 14.57 -1.33 12.93
C ASP A 607 15.00 -0.53 14.18
N GLY A 608 14.22 -0.62 15.26
CA GLY A 608 14.39 0.09 16.53
C GLY A 608 13.36 1.19 16.77
N THR A 609 12.40 1.37 15.88
CA THR A 609 11.26 2.29 16.03
C THR A 609 10.11 1.69 16.83
N GLY A 610 10.01 0.35 16.87
CA GLY A 610 8.89 -0.37 17.48
C GLY A 610 7.68 -0.52 16.56
N VAL A 611 7.86 -0.30 15.26
CA VAL A 611 6.86 -0.51 14.19
C VAL A 611 7.36 -1.64 13.28
N GLY A 612 6.46 -2.53 12.84
CA GLY A 612 6.76 -3.59 11.88
C GLY A 612 7.10 -3.02 10.49
N GLU A 613 8.15 -3.53 9.85
CA GLU A 613 8.58 -3.12 8.50
C GLU A 613 8.13 -4.07 7.36
N ASN A 614 7.65 -5.27 7.66
CA ASN A 614 7.17 -6.31 6.75
C ASN A 614 5.64 -6.39 6.83
N GLY A 615 4.99 -6.52 5.68
CA GLY A 615 3.57 -6.88 5.65
C GLY A 615 3.43 -8.38 5.82
N GLU A 616 3.10 -8.83 7.04
CA GLU A 616 2.97 -10.25 7.37
C GLU A 616 1.49 -10.68 7.48
N CYS A 617 1.20 -11.97 7.30
CA CYS A 617 -0.16 -12.48 7.56
C CYS A 617 -0.51 -12.47 9.07
N VAL A 618 0.48 -12.61 9.95
CA VAL A 618 0.30 -12.69 11.40
C VAL A 618 1.28 -11.77 12.10
N GLU A 619 0.98 -10.47 12.09
CA GLU A 619 1.86 -9.42 12.64
C GLU A 619 2.07 -9.52 14.17
N ASP A 620 1.19 -10.20 14.90
CA ASP A 620 1.18 -10.20 16.36
C ASP A 620 2.15 -11.21 17.01
N ASN A 621 2.87 -11.99 16.21
CA ASN A 621 3.80 -13.03 16.69
C ASN A 621 5.30 -12.66 16.50
N ASN A 622 5.58 -11.42 16.05
CA ASN A 622 6.91 -10.87 15.82
C ASN A 622 7.75 -10.64 17.09
N VAL A 623 7.19 -10.87 18.28
CA VAL A 623 7.79 -10.52 19.57
C VAL A 623 8.00 -11.75 20.46
N ASP A 624 9.19 -11.83 21.08
CA ASP A 624 9.43 -12.75 22.20
C ASP A 624 9.98 -12.01 23.42
N TYR A 625 9.73 -12.60 24.60
CA TYR A 625 10.06 -12.01 25.90
C TYR A 625 10.88 -12.97 26.77
N LEU A 626 11.98 -12.46 27.29
CA LEU A 626 12.77 -13.12 28.33
C LEU A 626 12.57 -12.42 29.67
N TYR A 627 11.65 -12.94 30.49
CA TYR A 627 11.35 -12.40 31.83
C TYR A 627 12.25 -12.93 32.94
N ASP A 628 13.24 -13.78 32.63
CA ASP A 628 14.16 -14.21 33.68
C ASP A 628 15.05 -13.04 34.11
N VAL A 629 15.23 -12.85 35.41
CA VAL A 629 16.04 -11.75 35.95
C VAL A 629 17.12 -12.36 36.86
N PRO A 630 18.14 -13.00 36.26
CA PRO A 630 19.06 -13.87 36.98
C PRO A 630 19.90 -13.14 38.03
N CYS A 631 20.03 -11.82 37.90
CA CYS A 631 20.80 -11.00 38.82
C CYS A 631 19.98 -10.36 39.96
N GLY A 632 18.63 -10.45 39.94
CA GLY A 632 17.75 -10.04 41.04
C GLY A 632 17.79 -8.54 41.39
N TRP A 633 17.79 -7.66 40.38
CA TRP A 633 18.05 -6.21 40.48
C TRP A 633 16.86 -5.33 40.88
#